data_AF-A0A410TLU4-F1
#
_entry.id   AF-A0A410TLU4-F1
#
_cell.length_a   1.000
_cell.length_b   1.000
_cell.length_c   1.000
_cell.angle_alpha   90.00
_cell.angle_beta   90.00
_cell.angle_gamma   90.00
#
_symmetry.space_group_name_H-M   'P 1'
#
loop_
_entity.id
_entity.type
_entity.pdbx_description
1 polymer ?
#
loop_
_entity_poly.entity_id
_entity_poly.type
_entity_poly.pdbx_seq_one_letter_code
_entity_poly.pdbx_strand_id
1 'polypeptide(L)'
;MSKDTRSGEVVDETRRRLLAAAAGGVTVGALGTGATGGAAAEDDGTLTLVHDTHLHGRFEDAGNEAIDVARYYAVVEEFRGEYPNAAFLGNGDDLAPSVLGLEFEGEHMVEALNEMGPDAVGAGNHEFDFGVDTASERFESSEFPWVIANLLTPEGEPVPGAERWTTVEVGGHTVGVFGMGTTGFYDITDYPDDWRVLGYAEAAEAAVEALESETDFIVCASHVSSGVHETIAAVDGVDAIVGSHSGVVYEEPETIEGTTVAEFGDEFDHIGRLTFDVETGELSDWERVDLYDSEALDEDESPPESTENFTPRDVRSVDRNQPVAEIADGYLSDLEERLGQPVVESEVELNASFDNYEVETGWGNLMTDLMRGVGNLDEEIDVAVQNSGGIRSGSRYGPGELTGSDVMNILPFPNEIVVYELTGEQVRSYLERSVRPMPGDYGAQPAIQVSGVSYEWTGHDGEGQVRNVWIGGEPLDPEETYLVSTNDFVAGRSDEFVEESRVFNSGQFQGPFVKDTLDAEYDTIAPEREERMIRVDEVIEDPTVEGSEGTLTVSFGPTDAVASVVEDTYRLVAPGHGTVAASSVSAGDEVVVELAADAVVEGFDATEADALSLVGGFDPNSEHYGYETEDGEVIELPVNASYDYYELRTSLSADDVRATVGGDDGSDGDDSTDGDDSSDGDDGGDGDDGSYGSDGSDGDDGSDSGGDGGETADDTPGFGPLAGAAGVSGAAYLYEKYGASDGSDERTADE
;
A
#
# COMPACT_ATOMS: atom_id res chain seq x y z
N MET A 1 49.08 18.31 -10.57
CA MET A 1 50.15 18.94 -9.74
C MET A 1 50.49 17.97 -8.62
N SER A 2 51.77 17.67 -8.44
CA SER A 2 52.31 16.76 -7.42
C SER A 2 52.27 17.36 -6.03
N LYS A 3 51.92 16.53 -5.03
CA LYS A 3 52.58 16.32 -3.72
C LYS A 3 51.75 15.31 -2.91
N ASP A 4 52.12 14.05 -2.77
CA ASP A 4 53.27 13.44 -2.06
C ASP A 4 53.01 13.21 -0.55
N THR A 5 52.70 11.94 -0.27
CA THR A 5 52.93 11.07 0.90
C THR A 5 53.24 11.64 2.29
N ARG A 6 52.57 11.06 3.30
CA ARG A 6 53.20 10.59 4.57
C ARG A 6 52.30 9.65 5.39
N SER A 7 52.69 8.37 5.38
CA SER A 7 52.84 7.44 6.52
C SER A 7 52.08 7.69 7.83
N GLY A 8 51.36 6.66 8.27
CA GLY A 8 50.96 6.47 9.66
C GLY A 8 50.33 5.10 9.89
N GLU A 9 51.14 4.02 9.89
CA GLU A 9 50.81 2.79 10.62
C GLU A 9 50.85 3.05 12.13
N VAL A 10 50.07 2.24 12.86
CA VAL A 10 49.97 2.05 14.33
C VAL A 10 49.00 2.96 15.07
N VAL A 11 47.74 2.50 15.19
CA VAL A 11 46.95 2.61 16.43
C VAL A 11 46.16 1.31 16.58
N ASP A 12 46.83 0.29 17.10
CA ASP A 12 46.21 -0.84 17.79
C ASP A 12 46.60 -0.73 19.27
N GLU A 13 45.78 -1.29 20.15
CA GLU A 13 45.92 -1.38 21.62
C GLU A 13 45.60 -0.10 22.44
N THR A 14 44.33 0.25 22.65
CA THR A 14 43.88 0.77 23.97
C THR A 14 42.36 0.67 24.23
N ARG A 15 41.76 -0.51 24.29
CA ARG A 15 40.51 -0.72 25.06
C ARG A 15 40.64 -2.04 25.87
N ARG A 16 39.99 -2.09 27.04
CA ARG A 16 40.09 -3.08 28.14
C ARG A 16 41.28 -2.90 29.11
N ARG A 17 40.99 -2.20 30.22
CA ARG A 17 41.78 -2.27 31.46
C ARG A 17 41.20 -3.33 32.39
N LEU A 18 41.95 -4.42 32.54
CA LEU A 18 42.15 -5.25 33.74
C LEU A 18 41.42 -4.83 35.03
N LEU A 19 40.47 -5.66 35.47
CA LEU A 19 40.16 -5.87 36.89
C LEU A 19 40.14 -7.37 37.22
N ALA A 20 41.30 -7.90 37.59
CA ALA A 20 41.42 -9.17 38.28
C ALA A 20 41.63 -8.92 39.78
N ALA A 21 40.69 -9.37 40.63
CA ALA A 21 40.94 -9.69 42.05
C ALA A 21 39.88 -10.62 42.67
N ALA A 22 40.04 -11.92 42.41
CA ALA A 22 39.93 -13.07 43.32
C ALA A 22 39.03 -13.05 44.58
N ALA A 23 38.04 -13.96 44.53
CA ALA A 23 37.79 -15.10 45.42
C ALA A 23 37.40 -14.91 46.91
N GLY A 24 36.24 -15.49 47.27
CA GLY A 24 35.87 -15.88 48.62
C GLY A 24 34.55 -16.65 48.69
N GLY A 25 34.57 -17.94 48.36
CA GLY A 25 33.37 -18.78 48.26
C GLY A 25 32.75 -19.21 49.61
N VAL A 26 31.48 -19.64 49.54
CA VAL A 26 30.86 -20.69 50.37
C VAL A 26 29.80 -21.41 49.53
N THR A 27 30.04 -22.67 49.22
CA THR A 27 29.05 -23.66 48.77
C THR A 27 28.30 -24.24 49.97
N VAL A 28 26.97 -24.41 49.88
CA VAL A 28 26.19 -25.59 50.35
C VAL A 28 24.77 -25.55 49.75
N GLY A 29 24.36 -26.62 49.03
CA GLY A 29 23.03 -27.21 49.21
C GLY A 29 22.12 -27.42 47.99
N ALA A 30 22.47 -28.34 47.09
CA ALA A 30 21.61 -28.87 46.03
C ALA A 30 20.43 -29.73 46.54
N LEU A 31 19.28 -29.69 45.85
CA LEU A 31 18.29 -30.76 45.54
C LEU A 31 17.27 -30.11 44.57
N GLY A 32 16.98 -30.49 43.32
CA GLY A 32 17.27 -31.65 42.47
C GLY A 32 15.99 -32.03 41.70
N THR A 33 15.96 -31.96 40.36
CA THR A 33 15.12 -32.78 39.45
C THR A 33 15.52 -32.52 37.98
N GLY A 34 15.64 -33.61 37.19
CA GLY A 34 15.47 -33.58 35.72
C GLY A 34 16.68 -33.31 34.83
N ALA A 35 17.76 -34.09 34.91
CA ALA A 35 18.79 -34.08 33.86
C ALA A 35 18.37 -34.97 32.68
N THR A 36 17.88 -34.37 31.61
CA THR A 36 18.10 -34.83 30.23
C THR A 36 19.51 -34.41 29.84
N GLY A 37 20.27 -35.31 29.22
CA GLY A 37 21.67 -35.07 28.90
C GLY A 37 21.80 -34.12 27.72
N GLY A 38 21.91 -32.82 28.00
CA GLY A 38 22.49 -31.86 27.06
C GLY A 38 23.98 -32.16 26.91
N ALA A 39 24.46 -32.19 25.67
CA ALA A 39 25.89 -32.02 25.42
C ALA A 39 26.32 -30.74 26.14
N ALA A 40 27.44 -30.79 26.87
CA ALA A 40 27.97 -29.58 27.48
C ALA A 40 28.30 -28.60 26.35
N ALA A 41 27.73 -27.39 26.40
CA ALA A 41 28.12 -26.29 25.54
C ALA A 41 29.65 -26.15 25.57
N GLU A 42 30.27 -26.13 24.39
CA GLU A 42 31.68 -25.78 24.29
C GLU A 42 31.76 -24.25 24.32
N ASP A 43 32.25 -23.71 25.44
CA ASP A 43 32.73 -22.32 25.53
C ASP A 43 33.99 -22.22 24.65
N ASP A 44 33.76 -22.08 23.34
CA ASP A 44 34.77 -21.88 22.31
C ASP A 44 34.96 -20.39 21.98
N GLY A 45 34.26 -19.51 22.71
CA GLY A 45 34.29 -18.06 22.54
C GLY A 45 33.38 -17.54 21.44
N THR A 46 32.51 -18.37 20.86
CA THR A 46 31.60 -17.98 19.79
C THR A 46 30.14 -17.88 20.22
N LEU A 47 29.43 -16.94 19.60
CA LEU A 47 27.99 -16.75 19.70
C LEU A 47 27.39 -16.81 18.29
N THR A 48 26.34 -17.61 18.11
CA THR A 48 25.57 -17.65 16.86
C THR A 48 24.20 -17.00 17.06
N LEU A 49 23.81 -16.14 16.15
CA LEU A 49 22.45 -15.61 16.02
C LEU A 49 21.82 -16.29 14.81
N VAL A 50 20.73 -17.01 15.04
CA VAL A 50 19.79 -17.40 13.99
C VAL A 50 18.66 -16.39 14.05
N HIS A 51 18.30 -15.78 12.93
CA HIS A 51 17.35 -14.70 12.98
C HIS A 51 16.40 -14.66 11.80
N ASP A 52 15.43 -13.80 12.09
CA ASP A 52 14.33 -13.25 11.34
C ASP A 52 13.00 -13.94 11.60
N THR A 53 12.14 -13.28 12.37
CA THR A 53 10.71 -13.58 12.43
C THR A 53 9.99 -12.36 11.90
N HIS A 54 9.25 -12.54 10.82
CA HIS A 54 8.52 -11.49 10.13
C HIS A 54 7.32 -12.13 9.43
N LEU A 55 6.60 -12.98 10.17
CA LEU A 55 5.71 -13.99 9.58
C LEU A 55 4.35 -13.42 9.13
N HIS A 56 4.09 -12.14 9.39
CA HIS A 56 2.88 -11.40 9.00
C HIS A 56 1.57 -12.08 9.42
N GLY A 57 1.58 -12.78 10.55
CA GLY A 57 0.41 -13.53 11.00
C GLY A 57 0.11 -14.78 10.18
N ARG A 58 0.99 -15.24 9.29
CA ARG A 58 0.75 -16.37 8.39
C ARG A 58 1.38 -17.66 8.88
N PHE A 59 0.84 -18.78 8.42
CA PHE A 59 1.49 -20.09 8.55
C PHE A 59 2.03 -20.64 7.23
N GLU A 60 1.66 -20.01 6.12
CA GLU A 60 1.98 -20.39 4.76
C GLU A 60 2.27 -19.12 3.98
N ASP A 61 3.25 -19.17 3.06
CA ASP A 61 3.54 -18.07 2.15
C ASP A 61 2.31 -17.79 1.27
N ALA A 62 1.99 -16.51 1.04
CA ALA A 62 0.77 -16.15 0.30
C ALA A 62 0.82 -16.52 -1.19
N GLY A 63 2.00 -16.61 -1.77
CA GLY A 63 2.18 -17.04 -3.16
C GLY A 63 2.40 -18.55 -3.30
N ASN A 64 2.79 -19.23 -2.21
CA ASN A 64 3.22 -20.62 -2.26
C ASN A 64 3.05 -21.37 -0.92
N GLU A 65 1.91 -22.02 -0.74
CA GLU A 65 1.57 -22.82 0.45
C GLU A 65 2.57 -23.95 0.78
N ALA A 66 3.45 -24.36 -0.16
CA ALA A 66 4.47 -25.35 0.14
C ALA A 66 5.58 -24.80 1.05
N ILE A 67 5.76 -23.48 1.06
CA ILE A 67 6.62 -22.74 1.98
C ILE A 67 5.76 -22.42 3.21
N ASP A 68 6.06 -23.05 4.34
CA ASP A 68 5.25 -22.96 5.56
C ASP A 68 6.11 -22.80 6.82
N VAL A 69 5.48 -22.30 7.88
CA VAL A 69 6.10 -22.04 9.18
C VAL A 69 6.75 -23.29 9.79
N ALA A 70 6.23 -24.48 9.52
CA ALA A 70 6.72 -25.72 10.10
C ALA A 70 8.01 -26.20 9.41
N ARG A 71 8.18 -25.92 8.12
CA ARG A 71 9.43 -26.15 7.38
C ARG A 71 10.45 -25.07 7.67
N TYR A 72 10.01 -23.81 7.70
CA TYR A 72 10.83 -22.69 8.15
C TYR A 72 11.46 -23.02 9.52
N TYR A 73 10.64 -23.41 10.50
CA TYR A 73 11.14 -23.74 11.83
C TYR A 73 12.02 -25.00 11.85
N ALA A 74 11.77 -25.98 10.97
CA ALA A 74 12.66 -27.14 10.86
C ALA A 74 14.09 -26.74 10.47
N VAL A 75 14.26 -25.73 9.62
CA VAL A 75 15.59 -25.19 9.26
C VAL A 75 16.21 -24.41 10.42
N VAL A 76 15.42 -23.61 11.15
CA VAL A 76 15.87 -22.96 12.40
C VAL A 76 16.34 -24.00 13.43
N GLU A 77 15.60 -25.09 13.59
CA GLU A 77 15.95 -26.21 14.48
C GLU A 77 17.24 -26.91 14.03
N GLU A 78 17.48 -27.07 12.72
CA GLU A 78 18.74 -27.58 12.16
C GLU A 78 19.92 -26.70 12.59
N PHE A 79 19.81 -25.36 12.45
CA PHE A 79 20.86 -24.45 12.90
C PHE A 79 21.10 -24.50 14.41
N ARG A 80 20.04 -24.47 15.23
CA ARG A 80 20.19 -24.59 16.70
C ARG A 80 20.79 -25.93 17.12
N GLY A 81 20.62 -26.98 16.31
CA GLY A 81 21.25 -28.29 16.51
C GLY A 81 22.72 -28.35 16.10
N GLU A 82 23.11 -27.63 15.05
CA GLU A 82 24.49 -27.57 14.54
C GLU A 82 25.38 -26.61 15.35
N TYR A 83 24.83 -25.49 15.79
CA TYR A 83 25.52 -24.43 16.53
C TYR A 83 25.10 -24.43 18.01
N PRO A 84 25.89 -25.02 18.92
CA PRO A 84 25.49 -25.22 20.33
C PRO A 84 25.39 -23.91 21.13
N ASN A 85 25.94 -22.82 20.61
CA ASN A 85 25.90 -21.47 21.19
C ASN A 85 25.00 -20.56 20.33
N ALA A 86 23.87 -21.07 19.85
CA ALA A 86 22.92 -20.31 19.03
C ALA A 86 21.74 -19.76 19.84
N ALA A 87 21.42 -18.48 19.61
CA ALA A 87 20.14 -17.86 19.97
C ALA A 87 19.27 -17.69 18.73
N PHE A 88 17.97 -17.92 18.86
CA PHE A 88 16.98 -17.61 17.84
C PHE A 88 16.28 -16.30 18.18
N LEU A 89 16.43 -15.29 17.33
CA LEU A 89 15.89 -13.95 17.54
C LEU A 89 14.88 -13.57 16.46
N GLY A 90 13.76 -13.02 16.90
CA GLY A 90 12.73 -12.47 16.04
C GLY A 90 12.75 -10.95 15.95
N ASN A 91 12.21 -10.37 14.89
CA ASN A 91 12.19 -8.92 14.63
C ASN A 91 10.79 -8.31 14.56
N GLY A 92 9.72 -9.08 14.66
CA GLY A 92 8.34 -8.57 14.79
C GLY A 92 7.62 -8.41 13.45
N ASP A 93 6.39 -7.88 13.51
CA ASP A 93 5.32 -8.09 12.52
C ASP A 93 4.99 -9.59 12.36
N ASP A 94 4.89 -10.29 13.49
CA ASP A 94 4.54 -11.70 13.52
C ASP A 94 3.04 -11.93 13.69
N LEU A 95 2.30 -11.03 14.36
CA LEU A 95 0.89 -11.26 14.70
C LEU A 95 -0.11 -10.94 13.58
N ALA A 96 0.27 -10.04 12.67
CA ALA A 96 -0.53 -9.50 11.57
C ALA A 96 0.42 -8.96 10.48
N PRO A 97 -0.05 -8.65 9.25
CA PRO A 97 -1.42 -8.73 8.74
C PRO A 97 -1.71 -10.05 8.02
N SER A 98 -2.75 -10.75 8.45
CA SER A 98 -3.30 -11.89 7.71
C SER A 98 -4.75 -12.15 8.09
N VAL A 99 -5.43 -13.00 7.32
CA VAL A 99 -6.78 -13.46 7.69
C VAL A 99 -6.74 -14.25 9.01
N LEU A 100 -5.71 -15.04 9.26
CA LEU A 100 -5.55 -15.71 10.55
C LEU A 100 -5.38 -14.68 11.70
N GLY A 101 -4.56 -13.66 11.48
CA GLY A 101 -4.41 -12.51 12.38
C GLY A 101 -5.75 -11.87 12.68
N LEU A 102 -6.57 -11.61 11.65
CA LEU A 102 -7.87 -10.99 11.81
C LEU A 102 -8.88 -11.87 12.57
N GLU A 103 -8.85 -13.19 12.34
CA GLU A 103 -9.82 -14.13 12.91
C GLU A 103 -9.46 -14.63 14.32
N PHE A 104 -8.17 -14.59 14.68
CA PHE A 104 -7.62 -15.10 15.95
C PHE A 104 -6.84 -14.03 16.73
N GLU A 105 -6.74 -12.81 16.22
CA GLU A 105 -6.13 -11.64 16.86
C GLU A 105 -4.69 -11.94 17.35
N GLY A 106 -3.92 -12.71 16.57
CA GLY A 106 -2.53 -13.11 16.89
C GLY A 106 -2.38 -14.29 17.85
N GLU A 107 -3.46 -14.88 18.38
CA GLU A 107 -3.38 -16.03 19.30
C GLU A 107 -2.67 -17.24 18.66
N HIS A 108 -2.97 -17.49 17.38
CA HIS A 108 -2.39 -18.57 16.59
C HIS A 108 -0.87 -18.47 16.48
N MET A 109 -0.35 -17.27 16.25
CA MET A 109 1.09 -17.03 16.16
C MET A 109 1.78 -17.12 17.50
N VAL A 110 1.16 -16.65 18.58
CA VAL A 110 1.72 -16.84 19.91
C VAL A 110 1.84 -18.33 20.24
N GLU A 111 0.85 -19.15 19.88
CA GLU A 111 0.92 -20.61 20.09
C GLU A 111 2.06 -21.24 19.28
N ALA A 112 2.22 -20.87 18.00
CA ALA A 112 3.31 -21.34 17.16
C ALA A 112 4.69 -20.88 17.66
N LEU A 113 4.85 -19.60 17.99
CA LEU A 113 6.11 -19.04 18.50
C LEU A 113 6.48 -19.63 19.87
N ASN A 114 5.51 -19.92 20.73
CA ASN A 114 5.77 -20.63 21.98
C ASN A 114 6.36 -22.03 21.74
N GLU A 115 5.87 -22.75 20.72
CA GLU A 115 6.44 -24.04 20.32
C GLU A 115 7.80 -23.90 19.63
N MET A 116 8.01 -22.81 18.87
CA MET A 116 9.30 -22.51 18.22
C MET A 116 10.39 -22.08 19.23
N GLY A 117 9.99 -21.48 20.34
CA GLY A 117 10.86 -21.06 21.44
C GLY A 117 11.99 -20.13 21.02
N PRO A 118 11.70 -18.94 20.45
CA PRO A 118 12.69 -17.88 20.27
C PRO A 118 13.22 -17.40 21.63
N ASP A 119 14.47 -16.96 21.63
CA ASP A 119 15.14 -16.47 22.83
C ASP A 119 14.69 -15.03 23.17
N ALA A 120 14.34 -14.23 22.17
CA ALA A 120 13.64 -12.94 22.29
C ALA A 120 13.05 -12.54 20.92
N VAL A 121 11.98 -11.75 20.93
CA VAL A 121 11.34 -11.23 19.71
C VAL A 121 11.15 -9.72 19.83
N GLY A 122 11.62 -8.97 18.84
CA GLY A 122 11.31 -7.54 18.72
C GLY A 122 9.83 -7.32 18.40
N ALA A 123 9.20 -6.31 19.00
CA ALA A 123 7.85 -5.92 18.58
C ALA A 123 7.90 -4.86 17.47
N GLY A 124 7.26 -5.17 16.35
CA GLY A 124 6.99 -4.29 15.21
C GLY A 124 5.67 -3.54 15.36
N ASN A 125 5.20 -2.98 14.24
CA ASN A 125 3.95 -2.22 14.22
C ASN A 125 2.72 -3.13 14.23
N HIS A 126 2.78 -4.26 13.54
CA HIS A 126 1.64 -5.17 13.37
C HIS A 126 1.33 -6.01 14.61
N GLU A 127 2.19 -5.99 15.63
CA GLU A 127 1.82 -6.52 16.96
C GLU A 127 0.64 -5.76 17.59
N PHE A 128 0.34 -4.56 17.10
CA PHE A 128 -0.65 -3.64 17.67
C PHE A 128 -1.88 -3.41 16.77
N ASP A 129 -1.97 -4.12 15.65
CA ASP A 129 -3.10 -4.03 14.69
C ASP A 129 -4.47 -4.23 15.33
N PHE A 130 -4.53 -5.01 16.40
CA PHE A 130 -5.77 -5.32 17.14
C PHE A 130 -5.90 -4.53 18.45
N GLY A 131 -5.13 -3.45 18.58
CA GLY A 131 -5.10 -2.56 19.73
C GLY A 131 -4.17 -3.03 20.86
N VAL A 132 -3.77 -2.07 21.71
CA VAL A 132 -2.78 -2.28 22.78
C VAL A 132 -3.21 -3.28 23.85
N ASP A 133 -4.51 -3.40 24.12
CA ASP A 133 -5.02 -4.36 25.11
C ASP A 133 -4.77 -5.79 24.60
N THR A 134 -5.11 -6.05 23.33
CA THR A 134 -4.86 -7.33 22.66
C THR A 134 -3.36 -7.62 22.57
N ALA A 135 -2.54 -6.65 22.12
CA ALA A 135 -1.09 -6.79 22.07
C ALA A 135 -0.52 -7.17 23.45
N SER A 136 -0.95 -6.49 24.51
CA SER A 136 -0.54 -6.78 25.88
C SER A 136 -0.92 -8.19 26.32
N GLU A 137 -2.14 -8.64 26.00
CA GLU A 137 -2.58 -10.01 26.29
C GLU A 137 -1.74 -11.04 25.55
N ARG A 138 -1.39 -10.79 24.27
CA ARG A 138 -0.52 -11.67 23.48
C ARG A 138 0.88 -11.74 24.08
N PHE A 139 1.48 -10.59 24.41
CA PHE A 139 2.79 -10.54 25.05
C PHE A 139 2.80 -11.27 26.41
N GLU A 140 1.78 -11.10 27.25
CA GLU A 140 1.65 -11.79 28.53
C GLU A 140 1.45 -13.32 28.39
N SER A 141 0.90 -13.77 27.26
CA SER A 141 0.68 -15.19 26.96
C SER A 141 1.86 -15.89 26.28
N SER A 142 2.89 -15.14 25.88
CA SER A 142 4.11 -15.68 25.30
C SER A 142 5.04 -16.30 26.36
N GLU A 143 5.71 -17.39 25.99
CA GLU A 143 6.72 -18.08 26.81
C GLU A 143 8.15 -17.57 26.57
N PHE A 144 8.28 -16.55 25.71
CA PHE A 144 9.49 -15.82 25.35
C PHE A 144 9.31 -14.32 25.59
N PRO A 145 10.40 -13.54 25.76
CA PRO A 145 10.30 -12.11 25.99
C PRO A 145 10.09 -11.34 24.68
N TRP A 146 9.08 -10.48 24.67
CA TRP A 146 8.93 -9.40 23.69
C TRP A 146 9.77 -8.20 24.09
N VAL A 147 10.48 -7.58 23.15
CA VAL A 147 11.32 -6.40 23.40
C VAL A 147 10.98 -5.21 22.49
N ILE A 148 10.83 -4.03 23.09
CA ILE A 148 10.63 -2.75 22.37
C ILE A 148 11.15 -1.56 23.21
N ALA A 149 12.30 -1.00 22.81
CA ALA A 149 13.02 -0.04 23.64
C ALA A 149 12.50 1.40 23.56
N ASN A 150 11.86 1.74 22.43
CA ASN A 150 11.49 3.11 22.08
C ASN A 150 9.99 3.43 22.23
N LEU A 151 9.13 2.46 22.53
CA LEU A 151 7.72 2.69 22.83
C LEU A 151 7.46 2.54 24.34
N LEU A 152 6.92 3.57 24.96
CA LEU A 152 6.68 3.62 26.41
C LEU A 152 5.29 4.12 26.75
N THR A 153 4.77 3.68 27.88
CA THR A 153 3.55 4.24 28.47
C THR A 153 3.72 5.72 28.82
N PRO A 154 2.64 6.47 29.10
CA PRO A 154 2.73 7.88 29.52
C PRO A 154 3.61 8.06 30.77
N GLU A 155 3.63 7.07 31.66
CA GLU A 155 4.47 7.02 32.86
C GLU A 155 5.96 6.77 32.56
N GLY A 156 6.31 6.38 31.33
CA GLY A 156 7.66 6.00 30.92
C GLY A 156 8.04 4.56 31.26
N GLU A 157 7.06 3.68 31.44
CA GLU A 157 7.28 2.25 31.66
C GLU A 157 7.20 1.48 30.33
N PRO A 158 7.73 0.24 30.26
CA PRO A 158 7.57 -0.61 29.09
C PRO A 158 6.09 -0.87 28.77
N VAL A 159 5.81 -1.24 27.52
CA VAL A 159 4.49 -1.75 27.10
C VAL A 159 4.10 -2.94 27.99
N PRO A 160 2.86 -3.04 28.49
CA PRO A 160 2.46 -4.18 29.32
C PRO A 160 2.70 -5.51 28.61
N GLY A 161 3.27 -6.48 29.33
CA GLY A 161 3.66 -7.78 28.76
C GLY A 161 5.00 -7.80 28.01
N ALA A 162 5.53 -6.65 27.59
CA ALA A 162 6.83 -6.54 26.94
C ALA A 162 7.89 -5.91 27.84
N GLU A 163 9.15 -6.06 27.46
CA GLU A 163 10.31 -5.43 28.08
C GLU A 163 10.93 -4.41 27.12
N ARG A 164 11.73 -3.48 27.62
CA ARG A 164 12.52 -2.61 26.71
C ARG A 164 13.72 -3.35 26.13
N TRP A 165 14.26 -4.25 26.94
CA TRP A 165 15.41 -5.09 26.66
C TRP A 165 15.41 -6.24 27.66
N THR A 166 16.11 -7.31 27.33
CA THR A 166 16.26 -8.50 28.15
C THR A 166 17.66 -9.09 28.03
N THR A 167 17.97 -10.12 28.81
CA THR A 167 19.25 -10.85 28.73
C THR A 167 18.99 -12.33 28.53
N VAL A 168 19.69 -12.93 27.56
CA VAL A 168 19.62 -14.36 27.25
C VAL A 168 20.98 -15.03 27.45
N GLU A 169 20.98 -16.25 27.97
CA GLU A 169 22.20 -17.02 28.26
C GLU A 169 22.46 -18.01 27.12
N VAL A 170 23.56 -17.82 26.38
CA VAL A 170 23.85 -18.58 25.16
C VAL A 170 25.29 -19.07 25.21
N GLY A 171 25.51 -20.39 25.23
CA GLY A 171 26.86 -20.94 25.24
C GLY A 171 27.73 -20.62 26.47
N GLY A 172 27.14 -20.03 27.53
CA GLY A 172 27.88 -19.50 28.68
C GLY A 172 28.25 -18.01 28.58
N HIS A 173 27.78 -17.33 27.54
CA HIS A 173 27.81 -15.88 27.36
C HIS A 173 26.45 -15.27 27.69
N THR A 174 26.45 -14.07 28.25
CA THR A 174 25.23 -13.29 28.50
C THR A 174 25.03 -12.30 27.35
N VAL A 175 23.95 -12.46 26.58
CA VAL A 175 23.61 -11.59 25.44
C VAL A 175 22.50 -10.63 25.84
N GLY A 176 22.72 -9.33 25.67
CA GLY A 176 21.70 -8.31 25.82
C GLY A 176 20.93 -8.16 24.52
N VAL A 177 19.60 -8.23 24.60
CA VAL A 177 18.72 -8.03 23.44
C VAL A 177 17.81 -6.85 23.72
N PHE A 178 17.77 -5.88 22.81
CA PHE A 178 16.79 -4.81 22.84
C PHE A 178 16.05 -4.73 21.51
N GLY A 179 14.79 -4.32 21.55
CA GLY A 179 13.98 -4.14 20.34
C GLY A 179 13.94 -2.70 19.88
N MET A 180 13.79 -2.46 18.60
CA MET A 180 13.57 -1.12 18.06
C MET A 180 12.44 -1.14 17.04
N GLY A 181 11.36 -0.41 17.29
CA GLY A 181 10.26 -0.29 16.33
C GLY A 181 10.23 1.07 15.64
N THR A 182 9.52 1.17 14.52
CA THR A 182 9.38 2.40 13.72
C THR A 182 8.85 3.60 14.53
N THR A 183 9.41 4.81 14.39
CA THR A 183 8.88 5.99 15.13
C THR A 183 7.58 6.51 14.55
N GLY A 184 7.24 6.12 13.32
CA GLY A 184 5.97 6.44 12.65
C GLY A 184 4.84 5.52 13.09
N PHE A 185 4.89 5.01 14.32
CA PHE A 185 3.92 4.07 14.88
C PHE A 185 2.48 4.55 14.65
N TYR A 186 2.13 5.80 14.99
CA TYR A 186 0.79 6.38 14.75
C TYR A 186 0.41 6.53 13.26
N ASP A 187 1.42 6.68 12.40
CA ASP A 187 1.24 6.76 10.96
C ASP A 187 1.21 5.37 10.31
N ILE A 188 1.25 4.27 11.09
CA ILE A 188 1.32 2.89 10.59
C ILE A 188 0.19 2.05 11.21
N THR A 189 0.05 2.05 12.54
CA THR A 189 -0.96 1.32 13.31
C THR A 189 -1.50 2.16 14.49
N ASP A 190 -2.68 1.82 15.02
CA ASP A 190 -3.41 2.69 15.98
C ASP A 190 -2.89 2.55 17.43
N TYR A 191 -1.85 3.32 17.77
CA TYR A 191 -1.34 3.41 19.15
C TYR A 191 -2.06 4.49 19.97
N PRO A 192 -2.13 4.37 21.31
CA PRO A 192 -2.71 5.41 22.14
C PRO A 192 -1.88 6.70 22.08
N ASP A 193 -2.50 7.80 21.67
CA ASP A 193 -1.87 9.13 21.48
C ASP A 193 -1.00 9.64 22.65
N ASP A 194 -1.27 9.17 23.87
CA ASP A 194 -0.57 9.60 25.07
C ASP A 194 0.72 8.81 25.36
N TRP A 195 1.00 7.75 24.57
CA TRP A 195 2.21 6.95 24.68
C TRP A 195 3.42 7.70 24.12
N ARG A 196 4.58 7.41 24.70
CA ARG A 196 5.83 8.12 24.44
C ARG A 196 6.68 7.30 23.48
N VAL A 197 6.92 7.84 22.30
CA VAL A 197 7.86 7.30 21.31
C VAL A 197 9.19 8.03 21.44
N LEU A 198 10.25 7.31 21.84
CA LEU A 198 11.62 7.83 21.91
C LEU A 198 12.27 7.83 20.52
N GLY A 199 13.23 8.73 20.30
CA GLY A 199 14.06 8.68 19.10
C GLY A 199 14.97 7.45 19.09
N TYR A 200 15.30 6.94 17.90
CA TYR A 200 16.10 5.71 17.73
C TYR A 200 17.44 5.74 18.50
N ALA A 201 18.21 6.82 18.35
CA ALA A 201 19.49 6.97 19.06
C ALA A 201 19.30 7.06 20.58
N GLU A 202 18.29 7.80 21.06
CA GLU A 202 17.98 7.93 22.50
C GLU A 202 17.61 6.58 23.12
N ALA A 203 16.80 5.77 22.42
CA ALA A 203 16.41 4.46 22.89
C ALA A 203 17.57 3.46 22.89
N ALA A 204 18.40 3.46 21.84
CA ALA A 204 19.59 2.62 21.75
C ALA A 204 20.63 2.99 22.83
N GLU A 205 20.90 4.28 23.07
CA GLU A 205 21.77 4.74 24.16
C GLU A 205 21.27 4.26 25.53
N ALA A 206 19.96 4.33 25.78
CA ALA A 206 19.36 3.85 27.02
C ALA A 206 19.48 2.33 27.20
N ALA A 207 19.33 1.56 26.12
CA ALA A 207 19.49 0.11 26.13
C ALA A 207 20.95 -0.28 26.41
N VAL A 208 21.92 0.34 25.71
CA VAL A 208 23.35 0.10 25.94
C VAL A 208 23.74 0.46 27.37
N GLU A 209 23.32 1.62 27.89
CA GLU A 209 23.63 2.02 29.28
C GLU A 209 23.13 0.98 30.30
N ALA A 210 21.99 0.34 30.03
CA ALA A 210 21.42 -0.68 30.90
C ALA A 210 22.13 -2.04 30.78
N LEU A 211 22.56 -2.42 29.57
CA LEU A 211 23.07 -3.77 29.27
C LEU A 211 24.61 -3.89 29.37
N GLU A 212 25.37 -2.85 29.03
CA GLU A 212 26.85 -2.93 28.81
C GLU A 212 27.63 -3.49 30.00
N SER A 213 27.13 -3.30 31.24
CA SER A 213 27.80 -3.80 32.44
C SER A 213 27.43 -5.23 32.84
N GLU A 214 26.42 -5.81 32.20
CA GLU A 214 25.81 -7.09 32.55
C GLU A 214 25.92 -8.13 31.42
N THR A 215 26.33 -7.73 30.21
CA THR A 215 26.34 -8.57 29.02
C THR A 215 27.73 -8.63 28.37
N ASP A 216 27.99 -9.71 27.64
CA ASP A 216 29.19 -9.90 26.83
C ASP A 216 29.01 -9.40 25.39
N PHE A 217 27.76 -9.35 24.91
CA PHE A 217 27.37 -8.96 23.56
C PHE A 217 26.00 -8.28 23.59
N ILE A 218 25.75 -7.24 22.78
CA ILE A 218 24.48 -6.52 22.68
C ILE A 218 23.98 -6.52 21.24
N VAL A 219 22.75 -7.03 21.04
CA VAL A 219 22.08 -7.08 19.74
C VAL A 219 20.75 -6.33 19.76
N CYS A 220 20.48 -5.61 18.67
CA CYS A 220 19.19 -5.02 18.37
C CYS A 220 18.35 -5.97 17.51
N ALA A 221 17.20 -6.42 18.02
CA ALA A 221 16.12 -7.02 17.22
C ALA A 221 15.32 -5.87 16.60
N SER A 222 15.58 -5.60 15.32
CA SER A 222 15.17 -4.34 14.69
C SER A 222 13.94 -4.50 13.81
N HIS A 223 12.97 -3.62 14.05
CA HIS A 223 11.77 -3.41 13.24
C HIS A 223 11.70 -1.94 12.76
N VAL A 224 12.74 -1.49 12.07
CA VAL A 224 12.81 -0.14 11.49
C VAL A 224 13.19 -0.21 10.02
N SER A 225 12.93 0.87 9.29
CA SER A 225 13.39 1.00 7.90
C SER A 225 14.91 0.90 7.83
N SER A 226 15.45 0.29 6.78
CA SER A 226 16.89 0.00 6.59
C SER A 226 17.78 1.23 6.77
N GLY A 227 17.34 2.39 6.24
CA GLY A 227 18.06 3.66 6.39
C GLY A 227 18.18 4.18 7.84
N VAL A 228 17.45 3.61 8.80
CA VAL A 228 17.54 3.96 10.22
C VAL A 228 18.68 3.21 10.92
N HIS A 229 19.13 2.06 10.40
CA HIS A 229 20.18 1.27 11.04
C HIS A 229 21.49 2.04 11.23
N GLU A 230 21.84 2.96 10.32
CA GLU A 230 22.98 3.87 10.49
C GLU A 230 22.89 4.70 11.79
N THR A 231 21.67 5.10 12.17
CA THR A 231 21.43 5.87 13.40
C THR A 231 21.62 5.02 14.65
N ILE A 232 21.21 3.76 14.61
CA ILE A 232 21.35 2.82 15.73
C ILE A 232 22.82 2.37 15.86
N ALA A 233 23.46 2.01 14.74
CA ALA A 233 24.85 1.59 14.68
C ALA A 233 25.84 2.70 15.10
N ALA A 234 25.45 3.97 14.99
CA ALA A 234 26.26 5.08 15.48
C ALA A 234 26.35 5.15 17.02
N VAL A 235 25.54 4.38 17.76
CA VAL A 235 25.61 4.29 19.23
C VAL A 235 26.70 3.30 19.64
N ASP A 236 27.76 3.84 20.27
CA ASP A 236 28.85 3.03 20.84
C ASP A 236 28.29 1.94 21.79
N GLY A 237 28.54 0.67 21.49
CA GLY A 237 28.18 -0.48 22.33
C GLY A 237 27.11 -1.42 21.76
N VAL A 238 26.58 -1.13 20.57
CA VAL A 238 25.76 -2.08 19.81
C VAL A 238 26.66 -2.96 18.95
N ASP A 239 26.66 -4.28 19.18
CA ASP A 239 27.52 -5.21 18.44
C ASP A 239 26.86 -5.68 17.13
N ALA A 240 25.54 -5.94 17.17
CA ALA A 240 24.78 -6.35 15.99
C ALA A 240 23.37 -5.74 15.92
N ILE A 241 22.86 -5.60 14.70
CA ILE A 241 21.47 -5.29 14.38
C ILE A 241 20.98 -6.37 13.42
N VAL A 242 19.87 -7.02 13.76
CA VAL A 242 19.25 -8.05 12.92
C VAL A 242 17.80 -7.70 12.62
N GLY A 243 17.39 -7.89 11.36
CA GLY A 243 16.03 -7.64 10.88
C GLY A 243 15.74 -6.17 10.52
N SER A 244 14.71 -5.97 9.70
CA SER A 244 14.19 -4.65 9.35
C SER A 244 12.67 -4.68 9.14
N HIS A 245 12.09 -3.51 8.92
CA HIS A 245 10.70 -3.35 8.50
C HIS A 245 10.54 -3.31 6.96
N SER A 246 11.64 -3.14 6.21
CA SER A 246 11.56 -2.71 4.81
C SER A 246 11.25 -3.83 3.81
N GLY A 247 11.28 -5.10 4.22
CA GLY A 247 11.31 -6.25 3.31
C GLY A 247 12.56 -6.30 2.43
N VAL A 248 13.60 -5.55 2.78
CA VAL A 248 14.86 -5.50 2.00
C VAL A 248 15.76 -6.63 2.47
N VAL A 249 16.22 -7.45 1.53
CA VAL A 249 17.12 -8.57 1.81
C VAL A 249 18.51 -8.24 1.28
N TYR A 250 19.49 -8.07 2.16
CA TYR A 250 20.87 -7.83 1.76
C TYR A 250 21.51 -9.10 1.19
N GLU A 251 22.44 -8.91 0.24
CA GLU A 251 23.26 -10.01 -0.30
C GLU A 251 24.24 -10.55 0.75
N GLU A 252 24.77 -9.69 1.61
CA GLU A 252 25.68 -10.01 2.71
C GLU A 252 25.50 -9.04 3.89
N PRO A 253 25.92 -9.39 5.13
CA PRO A 253 25.85 -8.48 6.25
C PRO A 253 26.81 -7.30 6.07
N GLU A 254 26.39 -6.11 6.47
CA GLU A 254 27.21 -4.91 6.42
C GLU A 254 27.85 -4.60 7.77
N THR A 255 28.94 -3.83 7.76
CA THR A 255 29.53 -3.28 8.99
C THR A 255 29.45 -1.75 8.95
N ILE A 256 28.66 -1.19 9.87
CA ILE A 256 28.44 0.25 9.99
C ILE A 256 28.99 0.71 11.33
N GLU A 257 29.99 1.60 11.33
CA GLU A 257 30.64 2.12 12.55
C GLU A 257 31.12 1.04 13.55
N GLY A 258 31.36 -0.19 13.08
CA GLY A 258 31.80 -1.34 13.89
C GLY A 258 30.68 -2.27 14.34
N THR A 259 29.42 -1.91 14.11
CA THR A 259 28.24 -2.76 14.33
C THR A 259 27.97 -3.59 13.07
N THR A 260 27.67 -4.88 13.25
CA THR A 260 27.23 -5.75 12.14
C THR A 260 25.72 -5.57 11.91
N VAL A 261 25.30 -5.33 10.68
CA VAL A 261 23.90 -5.18 10.29
C VAL A 261 23.54 -6.28 9.31
N ALA A 262 22.51 -7.06 9.63
CA ALA A 262 21.99 -8.11 8.76
C ALA A 262 20.47 -7.95 8.57
N GLU A 263 20.08 -7.75 7.32
CA GLU A 263 18.69 -7.71 6.88
C GLU A 263 18.46 -8.95 6.01
N PHE A 264 18.19 -10.08 6.66
CA PHE A 264 17.93 -11.36 6.01
C PHE A 264 16.55 -11.84 6.44
N GLY A 265 15.50 -11.55 5.68
CA GLY A 265 14.18 -12.05 6.01
C GLY A 265 13.07 -11.14 5.52
N ASP A 266 11.99 -11.80 5.11
CA ASP A 266 10.66 -11.29 4.85
C ASP A 266 9.77 -12.54 4.78
N GLU A 267 8.75 -12.64 5.64
CA GLU A 267 7.91 -13.82 5.79
C GLU A 267 8.68 -15.12 6.02
N PHE A 268 8.70 -16.03 5.03
CA PHE A 268 9.33 -17.35 5.10
C PHE A 268 10.55 -17.48 4.19
N ASP A 269 10.86 -16.44 3.41
CA ASP A 269 11.75 -16.53 2.26
C ASP A 269 13.21 -16.79 2.68
N HIS A 270 13.63 -16.21 3.81
CA HIS A 270 15.03 -16.25 4.24
C HIS A 270 15.20 -16.55 5.73
N ILE A 271 16.28 -17.26 6.05
CA ILE A 271 16.75 -17.47 7.42
C ILE A 271 18.21 -17.03 7.50
N GLY A 272 18.50 -16.08 8.40
CA GLY A 272 19.85 -15.58 8.64
C GLY A 272 20.56 -16.35 9.75
N ARG A 273 21.84 -16.67 9.55
CA ARG A 273 22.73 -17.23 10.58
C ARG A 273 24.03 -16.45 10.62
N LEU A 274 24.37 -15.87 11.77
CA LEU A 274 25.56 -15.05 11.99
C LEU A 274 26.36 -15.62 13.16
N THR A 275 27.66 -15.85 13.01
CA THR A 275 28.53 -16.34 14.10
C THR A 275 29.61 -15.32 14.41
N PHE A 276 29.68 -14.89 15.67
CA PHE A 276 30.58 -13.87 16.19
C PHE A 276 31.62 -14.45 17.12
N ASP A 277 32.81 -13.85 17.13
CA ASP A 277 33.75 -13.97 18.26
C ASP A 277 33.31 -13.01 19.38
N VAL A 278 32.93 -13.54 20.54
CA VAL A 278 32.37 -12.74 21.64
C VAL A 278 33.44 -11.85 22.28
N GLU A 279 34.72 -12.23 22.22
CA GLU A 279 35.78 -11.39 22.78
C GLU A 279 36.01 -10.14 21.93
N THR A 280 35.96 -10.24 20.61
CA THR A 280 36.22 -9.12 19.69
C THR A 280 34.98 -8.39 19.21
N GLY A 281 33.82 -9.05 19.22
CA GLY A 281 32.57 -8.58 18.59
C GLY A 281 32.58 -8.71 17.06
N GLU A 282 33.61 -9.33 16.47
CA GLU A 282 33.74 -9.44 15.02
C GLU A 282 32.94 -10.62 14.46
N LEU A 283 32.26 -10.39 13.33
CA LEU A 283 31.60 -11.44 12.57
C LEU A 283 32.66 -12.41 11.99
N SER A 284 32.55 -13.68 12.35
CA SER A 284 33.52 -14.72 11.99
C SER A 284 33.04 -15.62 10.84
N ASP A 285 31.73 -15.82 10.73
CA ASP A 285 31.08 -16.65 9.71
C ASP A 285 29.60 -16.24 9.58
N TRP A 286 29.01 -16.41 8.40
CA TRP A 286 27.58 -16.16 8.19
C TRP A 286 27.00 -17.02 7.08
N GLU A 287 25.70 -17.24 7.10
CA GLU A 287 24.95 -17.93 6.06
C GLU A 287 23.54 -17.36 5.95
N ARG A 288 23.06 -17.20 4.71
CA ARG A 288 21.66 -16.95 4.39
C ARG A 288 21.08 -18.18 3.70
N VAL A 289 20.00 -18.71 4.25
CA VAL A 289 19.23 -19.80 3.63
C VAL A 289 18.02 -19.20 2.93
N ASP A 290 17.84 -19.53 1.65
CA ASP A 290 16.67 -19.11 0.88
C ASP A 290 15.76 -20.30 0.64
N LEU A 291 14.53 -20.24 1.15
CA LEU A 291 13.53 -21.26 0.92
C LEU A 291 12.94 -21.10 -0.48
N TYR A 292 12.83 -22.20 -1.22
CA TYR A 292 12.15 -22.21 -2.51
C TYR A 292 11.40 -23.53 -2.72
N ASP A 293 10.39 -23.54 -3.58
CA ASP A 293 9.70 -24.76 -4.00
C ASP A 293 10.15 -25.20 -5.40
N SER A 294 10.79 -26.35 -5.50
CA SER A 294 11.20 -26.89 -6.80
C SER A 294 10.04 -27.27 -7.73
N GLU A 295 8.81 -27.43 -7.21
CA GLU A 295 7.62 -27.66 -8.02
C GLU A 295 6.95 -26.36 -8.53
N ALA A 296 7.35 -25.19 -8.00
CA ALA A 296 6.85 -23.89 -8.42
C ALA A 296 7.71 -23.23 -9.52
N LEU A 297 8.92 -23.76 -9.77
CA LEU A 297 9.80 -23.29 -10.83
C LEU A 297 9.23 -23.58 -12.22
N ASP A 298 9.39 -22.63 -13.14
CA ASP A 298 9.03 -22.84 -14.55
C ASP A 298 9.88 -23.94 -15.21
N GLU A 299 9.40 -24.54 -16.31
CA GLU A 299 10.09 -25.66 -16.99
C GLU A 299 11.53 -25.33 -17.42
N ASP A 300 11.81 -24.05 -17.70
CA ASP A 300 13.11 -23.54 -18.13
C ASP A 300 13.91 -22.87 -17.00
N GLU A 301 13.33 -22.77 -15.79
CA GLU A 301 13.98 -22.19 -14.63
C GLU A 301 14.84 -23.24 -13.90
N SER A 302 16.02 -22.84 -13.44
CA SER A 302 16.90 -23.70 -12.64
C SER A 302 16.78 -23.29 -11.17
N PRO A 303 16.94 -24.23 -10.23
CA PRO A 303 17.04 -23.87 -8.82
C PRO A 303 18.09 -22.79 -8.59
N PRO A 304 17.91 -21.90 -7.59
CA PRO A 304 18.88 -20.85 -7.30
C PRO A 304 20.27 -21.44 -7.09
N GLU A 305 21.31 -20.73 -7.53
CA GLU A 305 22.70 -21.19 -7.40
C GLU A 305 23.22 -20.95 -5.99
N SER A 306 23.75 -21.99 -5.34
CA SER A 306 24.43 -21.86 -4.04
C SER A 306 25.80 -21.18 -4.17
N THR A 307 26.15 -20.33 -3.19
CA THR A 307 27.49 -19.72 -3.07
C THR A 307 28.17 -20.15 -1.75
N GLU A 308 29.22 -19.45 -1.30
CA GLU A 308 29.92 -19.80 -0.06
C GLU A 308 29.03 -19.62 1.18
N ASN A 309 28.25 -18.53 1.23
CA ASN A 309 27.39 -18.17 2.36
C ASN A 309 25.90 -18.09 1.97
N PHE A 310 25.56 -18.59 0.78
CA PHE A 310 24.21 -18.60 0.24
C PHE A 310 23.77 -20.04 -0.03
N THR A 311 22.71 -20.46 0.67
CA THR A 311 22.22 -21.84 0.63
C THR A 311 20.75 -21.87 0.25
N PRO A 312 20.42 -22.07 -1.03
CA PRO A 312 19.05 -22.31 -1.44
C PRO A 312 18.59 -23.69 -0.97
N ARG A 313 17.41 -23.74 -0.35
CA ARG A 313 16.85 -24.92 0.29
C ARG A 313 15.46 -25.21 -0.27
N ASP A 314 15.36 -26.31 -0.99
CA ASP A 314 14.08 -26.79 -1.50
C ASP A 314 13.19 -27.24 -0.33
N VAL A 315 12.06 -26.55 -0.12
CA VAL A 315 11.09 -26.87 0.95
C VAL A 315 10.51 -28.27 0.81
N ARG A 316 10.47 -28.83 -0.41
CA ARG A 316 10.04 -30.22 -0.65
C ARG A 316 11.03 -31.25 -0.10
N SER A 317 12.26 -30.84 0.19
CA SER A 317 13.30 -31.66 0.81
C SER A 317 13.37 -31.52 2.33
N VAL A 318 12.58 -30.62 2.92
CA VAL A 318 12.51 -30.36 4.36
C VAL A 318 11.24 -31.00 4.91
N ASP A 319 11.40 -31.86 5.92
CA ASP A 319 10.28 -32.43 6.66
C ASP A 319 9.70 -31.34 7.59
N ARG A 320 8.36 -31.18 7.59
CA ARG A 320 7.68 -30.26 8.51
C ARG A 320 7.96 -30.64 9.97
N ASN A 321 8.34 -29.66 10.79
CA ASN A 321 8.38 -29.82 12.24
C ASN A 321 6.96 -30.18 12.75
N GLN A 322 6.81 -31.36 13.34
CA GLN A 322 5.47 -31.92 13.59
C GLN A 322 4.65 -31.13 14.62
N PRO A 323 5.19 -30.71 15.78
CA PRO A 323 4.43 -29.85 16.71
C PRO A 323 3.92 -28.55 16.09
N VAL A 324 4.79 -27.81 15.39
CA VAL A 324 4.40 -26.56 14.72
C VAL A 324 3.39 -26.82 13.60
N ALA A 325 3.56 -27.91 12.84
CA ALA A 325 2.59 -28.31 11.81
C ALA A 325 1.22 -28.66 12.39
N GLU A 326 1.15 -29.32 13.55
CA GLU A 326 -0.13 -29.65 14.21
C GLU A 326 -0.88 -28.38 14.66
N ILE A 327 -0.16 -27.35 15.10
CA ILE A 327 -0.73 -26.03 15.43
C ILE A 327 -1.24 -25.35 14.15
N ALA A 328 -0.36 -25.22 13.15
CA ALA A 328 -0.68 -24.54 11.90
C ALA A 328 -1.88 -25.18 11.18
N ASP A 329 -1.86 -26.50 10.99
CA ASP A 329 -2.94 -27.24 10.32
C ASP A 329 -4.27 -27.12 11.07
N GLY A 330 -4.23 -26.98 12.40
CA GLY A 330 -5.43 -26.79 13.24
C GLY A 330 -6.13 -25.47 12.94
N TYR A 331 -5.39 -24.36 13.02
CA TYR A 331 -5.93 -23.02 12.74
C TYR A 331 -6.33 -22.84 11.28
N LEU A 332 -5.55 -23.38 10.33
CA LEU A 332 -5.91 -23.36 8.90
C LEU A 332 -7.22 -24.13 8.65
N SER A 333 -7.41 -25.28 9.32
CA SER A 333 -8.66 -26.04 9.22
C SER A 333 -9.86 -25.28 9.83
N ASP A 334 -9.66 -24.59 10.96
CA ASP A 334 -10.70 -23.78 11.59
C ASP A 334 -11.06 -22.56 10.72
N LEU A 335 -10.06 -21.96 10.08
CA LEU A 335 -10.24 -20.87 9.12
C LEU A 335 -11.07 -21.32 7.91
N GLU A 336 -10.69 -22.44 7.31
CA GLU A 336 -11.40 -23.02 6.16
C GLU A 336 -12.86 -23.38 6.50
N GLU A 337 -13.13 -23.88 7.73
CA GLU A 337 -14.51 -24.13 8.17
C GLU A 337 -15.34 -22.83 8.26
N ARG A 338 -14.71 -21.71 8.66
CA ARG A 338 -15.38 -20.41 8.83
C ARG A 338 -15.56 -19.67 7.51
N LEU A 339 -14.54 -19.66 6.66
CA LEU A 339 -14.43 -18.75 5.52
C LEU A 339 -14.41 -19.44 4.15
N GLY A 340 -14.16 -20.75 4.08
CA GLY A 340 -14.10 -21.51 2.82
C GLY A 340 -15.47 -21.72 2.13
N GLN A 341 -16.55 -21.12 2.64
CA GLN A 341 -17.86 -21.19 2.01
C GLN A 341 -18.01 -20.10 0.93
N PRO A 342 -18.66 -20.40 -0.22
CA PRO A 342 -19.01 -19.39 -1.21
C PRO A 342 -19.88 -18.29 -0.60
N VAL A 343 -19.54 -17.02 -0.86
CA VAL A 343 -20.31 -15.84 -0.47
C VAL A 343 -21.03 -15.20 -1.64
N VAL A 344 -20.51 -15.31 -2.87
CA VAL A 344 -21.16 -14.78 -4.08
C VAL A 344 -20.66 -15.48 -5.34
N GLU A 345 -21.43 -15.45 -6.42
CA GLU A 345 -20.99 -15.89 -7.76
C GLU A 345 -20.61 -14.66 -8.63
N SER A 346 -19.41 -14.62 -9.19
CA SER A 346 -18.99 -13.59 -10.14
C SER A 346 -19.17 -14.05 -11.58
N GLU A 347 -19.87 -13.27 -12.41
CA GLU A 347 -20.00 -13.54 -13.86
C GLU A 347 -18.75 -13.17 -14.65
N VAL A 348 -17.87 -12.37 -14.05
CA VAL A 348 -16.64 -11.84 -14.64
C VAL A 348 -15.42 -12.17 -13.78
N GLU A 349 -14.23 -12.02 -14.36
CA GLU A 349 -12.99 -12.07 -13.57
C GLU A 349 -12.87 -10.78 -12.73
N LEU A 350 -12.54 -10.93 -11.45
CA LEU A 350 -12.31 -9.84 -10.51
C LEU A 350 -10.80 -9.59 -10.40
N ASN A 351 -10.34 -8.43 -10.86
CA ASN A 351 -8.94 -8.03 -10.76
C ASN A 351 -8.65 -7.39 -9.39
N ALA A 352 -8.05 -8.16 -8.48
CA ALA A 352 -7.52 -7.69 -7.19
C ALA A 352 -5.97 -7.74 -7.16
N SER A 353 -5.34 -7.70 -8.33
CA SER A 353 -3.88 -7.61 -8.45
C SER A 353 -3.38 -6.18 -8.21
N PHE A 354 -2.06 -6.02 -8.18
CA PHE A 354 -1.41 -4.72 -7.98
C PHE A 354 -1.51 -3.77 -9.18
N ASP A 355 -2.11 -4.19 -10.30
CA ASP A 355 -2.53 -3.29 -11.39
C ASP A 355 -3.43 -2.16 -10.87
N ASN A 356 -4.10 -2.38 -9.74
CA ASN A 356 -4.96 -1.38 -9.09
C ASN A 356 -4.22 -0.11 -8.62
N TYR A 357 -2.88 -0.12 -8.56
CA TYR A 357 -2.07 1.07 -8.33
C TYR A 357 -2.04 2.01 -9.53
N GLU A 358 -2.35 1.46 -10.70
CA GLU A 358 -2.22 2.11 -11.98
C GLU A 358 -3.62 2.37 -12.50
N VAL A 359 -4.47 1.35 -12.62
CA VAL A 359 -5.79 1.46 -13.24
C VAL A 359 -6.96 1.25 -12.27
N GLU A 360 -8.11 1.74 -12.69
CA GLU A 360 -9.41 1.37 -12.12
C GLU A 360 -9.67 -0.13 -12.34
N THR A 361 -10.10 -0.84 -11.29
CA THR A 361 -10.48 -2.27 -11.39
C THR A 361 -11.93 -2.50 -11.01
N GLY A 362 -12.56 -3.53 -11.59
CA GLY A 362 -13.93 -3.91 -11.23
C GLY A 362 -14.07 -4.28 -9.74
N TRP A 363 -13.04 -4.91 -9.14
CA TRP A 363 -13.03 -5.15 -7.69
C TRP A 363 -12.97 -3.84 -6.89
N GLY A 364 -12.10 -2.91 -7.28
CA GLY A 364 -12.00 -1.59 -6.66
C GLY A 364 -13.31 -0.81 -6.73
N ASN A 365 -14.02 -0.90 -7.85
CA ASN A 365 -15.34 -0.31 -8.03
C ASN A 365 -16.37 -0.95 -7.09
N LEU A 366 -16.48 -2.28 -7.11
CA LEU A 366 -17.42 -3.02 -6.27
C LEU A 366 -17.24 -2.70 -4.79
N MET A 367 -16.00 -2.79 -4.28
CA MET A 367 -15.75 -2.61 -2.86
C MET A 367 -16.01 -1.16 -2.40
N THR A 368 -15.67 -0.17 -3.22
CA THR A 368 -15.98 1.23 -2.91
C THR A 368 -17.47 1.54 -3.02
N ASP A 369 -18.20 0.88 -3.92
CA ASP A 369 -19.67 0.97 -3.97
C ASP A 369 -20.30 0.43 -2.67
N LEU A 370 -19.82 -0.72 -2.18
CA LEU A 370 -20.29 -1.28 -0.91
C LEU A 370 -19.97 -0.36 0.28
N MET A 371 -18.80 0.29 0.29
CA MET A 371 -18.42 1.26 1.33
C MET A 371 -19.37 2.46 1.40
N ARG A 372 -20.04 2.85 0.30
CA ARG A 372 -21.07 3.91 0.33
C ARG A 372 -22.37 3.45 1.01
N GLY A 373 -22.56 2.15 1.19
CA GLY A 373 -23.70 1.55 1.91
C GLY A 373 -23.51 1.38 3.42
N VAL A 374 -22.37 1.79 3.99
CA VAL A 374 -22.05 1.52 5.39
C VAL A 374 -22.93 2.30 6.38
N GLY A 375 -23.21 1.71 7.55
CA GLY A 375 -23.65 2.44 8.73
C GLY A 375 -25.14 2.79 8.86
N ASN A 376 -25.99 2.44 7.89
CA ASN A 376 -27.43 2.81 7.88
C ASN A 376 -27.64 4.28 8.26
N LEU A 377 -26.91 5.19 7.61
CA LEU A 377 -27.02 6.62 7.84
C LEU A 377 -28.36 7.15 7.31
N ASP A 378 -28.84 8.27 7.86
CA ASP A 378 -30.06 8.94 7.40
C ASP A 378 -29.89 9.59 6.01
N GLU A 379 -28.63 9.72 5.55
CA GLU A 379 -28.19 10.33 4.30
C GLU A 379 -27.34 9.31 3.52
N GLU A 380 -27.37 9.40 2.18
CA GLU A 380 -26.54 8.57 1.31
C GLU A 380 -25.09 9.08 1.38
N ILE A 381 -24.12 8.16 1.39
CA ILE A 381 -22.71 8.54 1.32
C ILE A 381 -22.41 8.91 -0.13
N ASP A 382 -21.92 10.11 -0.39
CA ASP A 382 -21.72 10.64 -1.74
C ASP A 382 -20.51 10.02 -2.43
N VAL A 383 -19.40 9.86 -1.71
CA VAL A 383 -18.11 9.41 -2.26
C VAL A 383 -17.52 8.31 -1.39
N ALA A 384 -16.89 7.31 -1.99
CA ALA A 384 -15.99 6.41 -1.29
C ALA A 384 -14.60 6.41 -1.92
N VAL A 385 -13.56 6.34 -1.09
CA VAL A 385 -12.16 6.23 -1.53
C VAL A 385 -11.43 5.13 -0.78
N GLN A 386 -10.64 4.35 -1.53
CA GLN A 386 -9.80 3.27 -1.02
C GLN A 386 -8.38 3.43 -1.55
N ASN A 387 -7.36 3.29 -0.69
CA ASN A 387 -5.97 3.20 -1.14
C ASN A 387 -5.69 1.85 -1.84
N SER A 388 -4.99 1.88 -2.97
CA SER A 388 -4.67 0.65 -3.74
C SER A 388 -3.91 -0.39 -2.90
N GLY A 389 -3.03 0.06 -2.00
CA GLY A 389 -2.29 -0.82 -1.09
C GLY A 389 -3.14 -1.57 -0.07
N GLY A 390 -4.41 -1.18 0.14
CA GLY A 390 -5.34 -1.91 0.99
C GLY A 390 -5.94 -3.17 0.34
N ILE A 391 -5.72 -3.36 -0.97
CA ILE A 391 -6.12 -4.54 -1.74
C ILE A 391 -4.86 -5.39 -1.96
N ARG A 392 -4.82 -6.60 -1.37
CA ARG A 392 -3.53 -7.27 -1.11
C ARG A 392 -3.27 -8.59 -1.82
N SER A 393 -4.29 -9.28 -2.31
CA SER A 393 -4.12 -10.66 -2.76
C SER A 393 -3.21 -10.83 -3.98
N GLY A 394 -2.93 -9.76 -4.73
CA GLY A 394 -2.08 -9.84 -5.93
C GLY A 394 -2.68 -10.71 -7.04
N SER A 395 -3.97 -11.06 -6.94
CA SER A 395 -4.57 -12.18 -7.67
C SER A 395 -5.82 -11.77 -8.44
N ARG A 396 -6.23 -12.64 -9.37
CA ARG A 396 -7.46 -12.53 -10.16
C ARG A 396 -8.40 -13.68 -9.79
N TYR A 397 -9.67 -13.38 -9.57
CA TYR A 397 -10.66 -14.34 -9.08
C TYR A 397 -11.81 -14.53 -10.07
N GLY A 398 -12.31 -15.76 -10.19
CA GLY A 398 -13.44 -16.07 -11.06
C GLY A 398 -13.13 -16.02 -12.57
N PRO A 399 -14.14 -16.01 -13.46
CA PRO A 399 -15.58 -16.12 -13.17
C PRO A 399 -15.94 -17.39 -12.38
N GLY A 400 -16.88 -17.29 -11.45
CA GLY A 400 -17.31 -18.40 -10.59
C GLY A 400 -17.54 -17.99 -9.13
N GLU A 401 -17.57 -18.99 -8.24
CA GLU A 401 -17.78 -18.80 -6.81
C GLU A 401 -16.59 -18.06 -6.19
N LEU A 402 -16.89 -17.00 -5.43
CA LEU A 402 -15.97 -16.31 -4.55
C LEU A 402 -16.30 -16.74 -3.11
N THR A 403 -15.29 -17.17 -2.35
CA THR A 403 -15.45 -17.60 -0.96
C THR A 403 -15.20 -16.46 0.03
N GLY A 404 -15.57 -16.68 1.30
CA GLY A 404 -15.21 -15.75 2.37
C GLY A 404 -13.69 -15.59 2.50
N SER A 405 -12.94 -16.68 2.35
CA SER A 405 -11.47 -16.66 2.38
C SER A 405 -10.90 -15.77 1.28
N ASP A 406 -11.47 -15.83 0.07
CA ASP A 406 -11.04 -14.98 -1.03
C ASP A 406 -11.23 -13.49 -0.72
N VAL A 407 -12.41 -13.09 -0.21
CA VAL A 407 -12.67 -11.69 0.15
C VAL A 407 -11.71 -11.19 1.24
N MET A 408 -11.45 -12.03 2.24
CA MET A 408 -10.57 -11.67 3.35
C MET A 408 -9.10 -11.64 2.92
N ASN A 409 -8.68 -12.49 1.99
CA ASN A 409 -7.34 -12.42 1.38
C ASN A 409 -7.16 -11.14 0.57
N ILE A 410 -8.22 -10.65 -0.09
CA ILE A 410 -8.18 -9.38 -0.81
C ILE A 410 -8.10 -8.19 0.16
N LEU A 411 -8.82 -8.24 1.28
CA LEU A 411 -8.93 -7.16 2.28
C LEU A 411 -8.49 -7.63 3.68
N PRO A 412 -7.20 -7.94 3.90
CA PRO A 412 -6.73 -8.64 5.11
C PRO A 412 -6.53 -7.73 6.32
N PHE A 413 -6.58 -6.41 6.12
CA PHE A 413 -6.29 -5.46 7.19
C PHE A 413 -7.51 -5.23 8.10
N PRO A 414 -7.30 -5.05 9.41
CA PRO A 414 -8.34 -4.69 10.37
C PRO A 414 -8.74 -3.20 10.26
N ASN A 415 -8.81 -2.65 9.04
CA ASN A 415 -9.18 -1.27 8.85
C ASN A 415 -10.70 -1.10 9.03
N GLU A 416 -11.14 -0.20 9.88
CA GLU A 416 -12.55 0.17 10.02
C GLU A 416 -13.00 1.13 8.93
N ILE A 417 -14.28 1.06 8.56
CA ILE A 417 -14.87 2.01 7.60
C ILE A 417 -15.35 3.24 8.37
N VAL A 418 -14.85 4.40 7.98
CA VAL A 418 -15.13 5.70 8.59
C VAL A 418 -15.75 6.64 7.56
N VAL A 419 -16.60 7.55 8.02
CA VAL A 419 -17.29 8.52 7.16
C VAL A 419 -17.08 9.92 7.71
N TYR A 420 -16.74 10.85 6.82
CA TYR A 420 -16.45 12.24 7.11
C TYR A 420 -17.28 13.19 6.26
N GLU A 421 -17.54 14.39 6.76
CA GLU A 421 -18.03 15.52 5.99
C GLU A 421 -16.83 16.29 5.38
N LEU A 422 -16.70 16.31 4.06
CA LEU A 422 -15.66 17.06 3.35
C LEU A 422 -16.28 18.09 2.40
N THR A 423 -15.68 19.27 2.32
CA THR A 423 -16.01 20.23 1.25
C THR A 423 -15.54 19.72 -0.11
N GLY A 424 -16.16 20.18 -1.20
CA GLY A 424 -15.68 19.84 -2.54
C GLY A 424 -14.21 20.19 -2.78
N GLU A 425 -13.73 21.31 -2.23
CA GLU A 425 -12.30 21.65 -2.27
C GLU A 425 -11.42 20.61 -1.57
N GLN A 426 -11.86 20.06 -0.43
CA GLN A 426 -11.14 18.98 0.27
C GLN A 426 -11.19 17.66 -0.51
N VAL A 427 -12.34 17.29 -1.09
CA VAL A 427 -12.44 16.10 -1.94
C VAL A 427 -11.44 16.19 -3.10
N ARG A 428 -11.41 17.35 -3.79
CA ARG A 428 -10.45 17.59 -4.87
C ARG A 428 -8.99 17.53 -4.39
N SER A 429 -8.68 18.16 -3.26
CA SER A 429 -7.33 18.13 -2.66
C SER A 429 -6.86 16.70 -2.43
N TYR A 430 -7.73 15.85 -1.86
CA TYR A 430 -7.42 14.45 -1.62
C TYR A 430 -7.16 13.68 -2.94
N LEU A 431 -8.00 13.87 -3.96
CA LEU A 431 -7.79 13.24 -5.27
C LEU A 431 -6.45 13.67 -5.89
N GLU A 432 -6.11 14.97 -5.83
CA GLU A 432 -4.83 15.49 -6.35
C GLU A 432 -3.62 14.87 -5.65
N ARG A 433 -3.67 14.72 -4.31
CA ARG A 433 -2.60 14.09 -3.51
C ARG A 433 -2.49 12.58 -3.70
N SER A 434 -3.54 11.96 -4.20
CA SER A 434 -3.55 10.53 -4.49
C SER A 434 -2.77 10.22 -5.76
N VAL A 435 -2.69 11.18 -6.70
CA VAL A 435 -1.84 11.07 -7.90
C VAL A 435 -0.36 11.23 -7.53
N ARG A 436 0.37 10.11 -7.45
CA ARG A 436 1.75 10.05 -6.96
C ARG A 436 2.71 9.47 -7.99
N PRO A 437 3.96 9.95 -8.06
CA PRO A 437 5.00 9.31 -8.87
C PRO A 437 5.18 7.84 -8.51
N MET A 438 5.25 6.98 -9.52
CA MET A 438 5.60 5.57 -9.34
C MET A 438 7.12 5.35 -9.44
N PRO A 439 7.66 4.31 -8.78
CA PRO A 439 9.01 3.82 -9.02
C PRO A 439 9.17 3.38 -10.49
N GLY A 440 10.31 3.69 -11.11
CA GLY A 440 10.50 3.51 -12.56
C GLY A 440 9.93 4.67 -13.36
N ASP A 441 10.40 4.88 -14.59
CA ASP A 441 10.02 6.00 -15.45
C ASP A 441 8.55 5.88 -15.94
N TYR A 442 7.55 5.78 -15.05
CA TYR A 442 6.14 5.48 -15.37
C TYR A 442 5.17 6.64 -15.08
N GLY A 443 5.70 7.82 -14.76
CA GLY A 443 4.90 9.00 -14.41
C GLY A 443 4.19 8.87 -13.05
N ALA A 444 3.15 9.68 -12.83
CA ALA A 444 2.33 9.67 -11.63
C ALA A 444 1.01 8.92 -11.85
N GLN A 445 0.48 8.26 -10.82
CA GLN A 445 -0.74 7.43 -10.85
C GLN A 445 -1.62 7.71 -9.63
N PRO A 446 -2.96 7.68 -9.75
CA PRO A 446 -3.89 7.99 -8.66
C PRO A 446 -3.80 7.08 -7.43
N ALA A 447 -3.21 5.87 -7.52
CA ALA A 447 -2.95 4.96 -6.38
C ALA A 447 -4.13 4.77 -5.39
N ILE A 448 -5.36 4.94 -5.89
CA ILE A 448 -6.63 4.81 -5.17
C ILE A 448 -7.68 4.16 -6.09
N GLN A 449 -8.75 3.65 -5.48
CA GLN A 449 -10.00 3.24 -6.12
C GLN A 449 -11.13 4.10 -5.55
N VAL A 450 -12.16 4.39 -6.35
CA VAL A 450 -13.20 5.37 -5.98
C VAL A 450 -14.62 4.91 -6.35
N SER A 451 -15.62 5.43 -5.64
CA SER A 451 -17.05 5.35 -5.99
C SER A 451 -17.75 6.67 -5.75
N GLY A 452 -18.82 6.93 -6.51
CA GLY A 452 -19.64 8.14 -6.40
C GLY A 452 -18.97 9.42 -6.94
N VAL A 453 -17.68 9.35 -7.24
CA VAL A 453 -16.88 10.39 -7.89
C VAL A 453 -16.27 9.86 -9.19
N SER A 454 -16.26 10.70 -10.22
CA SER A 454 -15.46 10.49 -11.43
C SER A 454 -14.61 11.72 -11.72
N TYR A 455 -13.39 11.53 -12.23
CA TYR A 455 -12.48 12.63 -12.51
C TYR A 455 -11.49 12.33 -13.64
N GLU A 456 -10.95 13.39 -14.23
CA GLU A 456 -9.87 13.33 -15.20
C GLU A 456 -8.53 13.62 -14.53
N TRP A 457 -7.44 12.97 -14.96
CA TRP A 457 -6.11 13.22 -14.42
C TRP A 457 -4.98 13.12 -15.45
N THR A 458 -3.81 13.70 -15.15
CA THR A 458 -2.60 13.66 -15.99
C THR A 458 -1.37 13.35 -15.13
N GLY A 459 -0.36 12.62 -15.62
CA GLY A 459 0.81 12.24 -14.80
C GLY A 459 2.16 12.08 -15.51
N HIS A 460 2.36 12.58 -16.71
CA HIS A 460 3.62 12.37 -17.47
C HIS A 460 4.85 13.04 -16.88
N ASP A 461 4.73 14.27 -16.36
CA ASP A 461 5.88 15.07 -15.92
C ASP A 461 6.29 14.79 -14.46
N GLY A 462 5.85 13.66 -13.89
CA GLY A 462 5.99 13.34 -12.46
C GLY A 462 5.12 14.18 -11.52
N GLU A 463 4.49 15.25 -12.01
CA GLU A 463 3.46 16.00 -11.28
C GLU A 463 2.06 15.55 -11.74
N GLY A 464 1.34 14.90 -10.84
CA GLY A 464 -0.07 14.55 -11.02
C GLY A 464 -0.99 15.77 -10.98
N GLN A 465 -1.98 15.85 -11.86
CA GLN A 465 -3.04 16.86 -11.76
C GLN A 465 -4.41 16.23 -11.95
N VAL A 466 -5.37 16.64 -11.12
CA VAL A 466 -6.79 16.28 -11.27
C VAL A 466 -7.55 17.46 -11.88
N ARG A 467 -8.47 17.14 -12.80
CA ARG A 467 -9.34 18.09 -13.49
C ARG A 467 -10.73 17.47 -13.64
N ASN A 468 -11.71 18.32 -13.94
CA ASN A 468 -13.08 17.93 -14.23
C ASN A 468 -13.58 16.84 -13.27
N VAL A 469 -13.91 17.24 -12.04
CA VAL A 469 -14.41 16.31 -11.01
C VAL A 469 -15.92 16.37 -11.02
N TRP A 470 -16.56 15.20 -10.98
CA TRP A 470 -18.00 15.05 -10.86
C TRP A 470 -18.37 14.14 -9.69
N ILE A 471 -19.35 14.54 -8.89
CA ILE A 471 -19.91 13.74 -7.80
C ILE A 471 -21.38 13.48 -8.15
N GLY A 472 -21.79 12.21 -8.15
CA GLY A 472 -23.15 11.83 -8.55
C GLY A 472 -23.55 12.27 -9.97
N GLY A 473 -22.57 12.49 -10.85
CA GLY A 473 -22.77 12.97 -12.23
C GLY A 473 -22.80 14.50 -12.38
N GLU A 474 -22.88 15.26 -11.28
CA GLU A 474 -22.87 16.72 -11.31
C GLU A 474 -21.43 17.27 -11.14
N PRO A 475 -21.06 18.37 -11.82
CA PRO A 475 -19.75 19.00 -11.59
C PRO A 475 -19.57 19.39 -10.13
N LEU A 476 -18.41 19.05 -9.57
CA LEU A 476 -18.05 19.34 -8.19
C LEU A 476 -18.26 20.83 -7.82
N ASP A 477 -19.09 21.10 -6.82
CA ASP A 477 -19.16 22.42 -6.19
C ASP A 477 -18.10 22.50 -5.08
N PRO A 478 -17.12 23.43 -5.17
CA PRO A 478 -16.05 23.53 -4.17
C PRO A 478 -16.54 23.90 -2.77
N GLU A 479 -17.70 24.56 -2.63
CA GLU A 479 -18.25 25.00 -1.35
C GLU A 479 -19.27 24.03 -0.74
N GLU A 480 -19.78 23.07 -1.53
CA GLU A 480 -20.70 22.04 -1.05
C GLU A 480 -19.98 21.02 -0.15
N THR A 481 -20.72 20.42 0.78
CA THR A 481 -20.21 19.38 1.70
C THR A 481 -20.76 18.03 1.26
N TYR A 482 -19.87 17.05 1.18
CA TYR A 482 -20.13 15.67 0.76
C TYR A 482 -19.79 14.72 1.89
N LEU A 483 -20.59 13.66 2.04
CA LEU A 483 -20.28 12.52 2.88
C LEU A 483 -19.30 11.61 2.14
N VAL A 484 -18.11 11.44 2.72
CA VAL A 484 -17.03 10.66 2.13
C VAL A 484 -16.69 9.49 3.04
N SER A 485 -16.90 8.27 2.56
CA SER A 485 -16.41 7.08 3.24
C SER A 485 -15.01 6.69 2.80
N THR A 486 -14.23 6.22 3.76
CA THR A 486 -12.91 5.66 3.53
C THR A 486 -12.59 4.66 4.65
N ASN A 487 -11.34 4.22 4.72
CA ASN A 487 -10.85 3.43 5.83
C ASN A 487 -10.03 4.28 6.81
N ASP A 488 -9.99 3.89 8.07
CA ASP A 488 -9.25 4.58 9.14
C ASP A 488 -7.75 4.75 8.84
N PHE A 489 -7.10 3.79 8.17
CA PHE A 489 -5.72 3.90 7.67
C PHE A 489 -5.54 5.11 6.74
N VAL A 490 -6.45 5.33 5.79
CA VAL A 490 -6.42 6.47 4.86
C VAL A 490 -6.71 7.76 5.62
N ALA A 491 -7.73 7.76 6.46
CA ALA A 491 -8.14 8.93 7.20
C ALA A 491 -7.02 9.44 8.13
N GLY A 492 -6.32 8.53 8.83
CA GLY A 492 -5.20 8.87 9.72
C GLY A 492 -3.98 9.49 9.03
N ARG A 493 -3.86 9.40 7.69
CA ARG A 493 -2.69 9.86 6.92
C ARG A 493 -2.97 11.02 5.98
N SER A 494 -4.15 11.63 6.08
CA SER A 494 -4.56 12.70 5.20
C SER A 494 -4.96 13.93 6.01
N ASP A 495 -4.51 15.10 5.53
CA ASP A 495 -4.81 16.39 6.14
C ASP A 495 -6.31 16.76 5.97
N GLU A 496 -6.99 16.12 5.02
CA GLU A 496 -8.39 16.35 4.68
C GLU A 496 -9.36 15.70 5.68
N PHE A 497 -9.05 14.50 6.18
CA PHE A 497 -9.90 13.72 7.08
C PHE A 497 -9.61 14.03 8.55
N VAL A 498 -10.14 15.14 9.04
CA VAL A 498 -9.97 15.56 10.44
C VAL A 498 -11.06 14.98 11.35
N GLU A 499 -10.69 14.62 12.58
CA GLU A 499 -11.59 14.02 13.57
C GLU A 499 -12.87 14.86 13.82
N GLU A 500 -12.78 16.19 13.76
CA GLU A 500 -13.94 17.07 13.94
C GLU A 500 -15.00 16.94 12.84
N SER A 501 -14.66 16.44 11.65
CA SER A 501 -15.61 16.18 10.57
C SER A 501 -16.04 14.72 10.48
N ARG A 502 -15.57 13.84 11.38
CA ARG A 502 -15.99 12.44 11.43
C ARG A 502 -17.46 12.35 11.87
N VAL A 503 -18.30 11.82 10.99
CA VAL A 503 -19.74 11.63 11.28
C VAL A 503 -20.06 10.21 11.73
N PHE A 504 -19.27 9.23 11.30
CA PHE A 504 -19.50 7.83 11.58
C PHE A 504 -18.20 7.02 11.60
N ASN A 505 -18.14 6.04 12.48
CA ASN A 505 -17.19 4.93 12.44
C ASN A 505 -18.02 3.64 12.54
N SER A 506 -17.81 2.71 11.61
CA SER A 506 -18.52 1.43 11.56
C SER A 506 -18.28 0.56 12.79
N GLY A 507 -17.10 0.62 13.41
CA GLY A 507 -16.64 -0.37 14.38
C GLY A 507 -16.57 -1.79 13.81
N GLN A 508 -16.56 -1.90 12.47
CA GLN A 508 -16.52 -3.15 11.72
C GLN A 508 -15.43 -3.05 10.66
N PHE A 509 -14.54 -4.04 10.64
CA PHE A 509 -13.47 -4.12 9.66
C PHE A 509 -14.00 -4.26 8.23
N GLN A 510 -13.29 -3.64 7.30
CA GLN A 510 -13.67 -3.51 5.89
C GLN A 510 -13.86 -4.87 5.21
N GLY A 511 -12.92 -5.81 5.39
CA GLY A 511 -13.01 -7.16 4.83
C GLY A 511 -14.29 -7.90 5.25
N PRO A 512 -14.54 -8.06 6.57
CA PRO A 512 -15.79 -8.62 7.07
C PRO A 512 -17.04 -7.90 6.59
N PHE A 513 -17.03 -6.56 6.52
CA PHE A 513 -18.15 -5.79 5.99
C PHE A 513 -18.45 -6.12 4.53
N VAL A 514 -17.43 -6.11 3.65
CA VAL A 514 -17.57 -6.45 2.24
C VAL A 514 -18.06 -7.89 2.08
N LYS A 515 -17.44 -8.84 2.80
CA LYS A 515 -17.81 -10.26 2.78
C LYS A 515 -19.28 -10.47 3.18
N ASP A 516 -19.68 -9.91 4.32
CA ASP A 516 -21.02 -10.10 4.86
C ASP A 516 -22.09 -9.41 4.00
N THR A 517 -21.75 -8.27 3.39
CA THR A 517 -22.65 -7.57 2.46
C THR A 517 -22.84 -8.37 1.17
N LEU A 518 -21.76 -8.92 0.60
CA LEU A 518 -21.83 -9.81 -0.56
C LEU A 518 -22.72 -11.03 -0.27
N ASP A 519 -22.46 -11.75 0.83
CA ASP A 519 -23.23 -12.94 1.24
C ASP A 519 -24.72 -12.63 1.51
N ALA A 520 -25.01 -11.46 2.09
CA ALA A 520 -26.37 -11.11 2.48
C ALA A 520 -27.22 -10.52 1.35
N GLU A 521 -26.62 -9.79 0.42
CA GLU A 521 -27.34 -8.94 -0.53
C GLU A 521 -27.22 -9.37 -1.99
N TYR A 522 -26.21 -10.18 -2.35
CA TYR A 522 -25.91 -10.52 -3.73
C TYR A 522 -25.90 -12.04 -3.96
N ASP A 523 -26.73 -12.49 -4.91
CA ASP A 523 -26.59 -13.85 -5.46
C ASP A 523 -25.46 -13.89 -6.51
N THR A 524 -25.29 -12.80 -7.26
CA THR A 524 -24.37 -12.70 -8.39
C THR A 524 -23.86 -11.27 -8.57
N ILE A 525 -22.60 -11.12 -8.95
CA ILE A 525 -21.95 -9.84 -9.26
C ILE A 525 -21.29 -9.87 -10.64
N ALA A 526 -21.20 -8.70 -11.29
CA ALA A 526 -20.50 -8.52 -12.56
C ALA A 526 -19.92 -7.11 -12.64
N PRO A 527 -19.01 -6.72 -11.73
CA PRO A 527 -18.49 -5.36 -11.72
C PRO A 527 -17.59 -5.12 -12.93
N GLU A 528 -17.71 -3.95 -13.52
CA GLU A 528 -16.95 -3.54 -14.71
C GLU A 528 -16.14 -2.28 -14.41
N ARG A 529 -15.19 -1.97 -15.29
CA ARG A 529 -14.55 -0.66 -15.31
C ARG A 529 -15.54 0.35 -15.91
N GLU A 530 -15.80 1.42 -15.19
CA GLU A 530 -16.83 2.42 -15.49
C GLU A 530 -16.23 3.76 -15.93
N GLU A 531 -14.90 3.86 -15.98
CA GLU A 531 -14.16 5.10 -16.27
C GLU A 531 -14.43 6.19 -15.22
N ARG A 532 -14.39 5.78 -13.94
CA ARG A 532 -14.38 6.67 -12.78
C ARG A 532 -13.08 7.49 -12.73
N MET A 533 -11.97 6.94 -13.22
CA MET A 533 -10.66 7.61 -13.22
C MET A 533 -10.06 7.63 -14.63
N ILE A 534 -10.19 8.77 -15.31
CA ILE A 534 -9.83 8.88 -16.74
C ILE A 534 -8.47 9.57 -16.87
N ARG A 535 -7.51 8.91 -17.52
CA ARG A 535 -6.26 9.56 -17.88
C ARG A 535 -6.52 10.46 -19.09
N VAL A 536 -5.95 11.66 -19.10
CA VAL A 536 -6.10 12.58 -20.23
C VAL A 536 -4.73 13.06 -20.67
N ASP A 537 -4.25 12.49 -21.77
CA ASP A 537 -2.93 12.78 -22.31
C ASP A 537 -3.01 13.81 -23.44
N GLU A 538 -4.08 13.78 -24.23
CA GLU A 538 -4.33 14.77 -25.29
C GLU A 538 -5.79 15.20 -25.32
N VAL A 539 -6.04 16.51 -25.51
CA VAL A 539 -7.39 17.07 -25.60
C VAL A 539 -7.66 17.52 -27.04
N ILE A 540 -8.72 16.99 -27.65
CA ILE A 540 -9.21 17.47 -28.95
C ILE A 540 -10.26 18.54 -28.74
N GLU A 541 -9.95 19.74 -29.24
CA GLU A 541 -10.89 20.84 -29.33
C GLU A 541 -11.77 20.72 -30.58
N ASP A 542 -13.06 21.05 -30.44
CA ASP A 542 -14.03 21.20 -31.53
C ASP A 542 -14.14 19.99 -32.50
N PRO A 543 -14.51 18.78 -32.02
CA PRO A 543 -14.76 17.65 -32.90
C PRO A 543 -15.98 17.92 -33.80
N THR A 544 -16.02 17.31 -34.98
CA THR A 544 -17.21 17.30 -35.82
C THR A 544 -18.15 16.19 -35.36
N VAL A 545 -19.42 16.53 -35.10
CA VAL A 545 -20.46 15.58 -34.69
C VAL A 545 -21.56 15.56 -35.74
N GLU A 546 -21.84 14.38 -36.29
CA GLU A 546 -22.88 14.16 -37.30
C GLU A 546 -23.77 12.97 -36.92
N GLY A 547 -25.03 13.01 -37.36
CA GLY A 547 -26.01 11.95 -37.12
C GLY A 547 -26.60 11.42 -38.41
N SER A 548 -26.79 10.12 -38.47
CA SER A 548 -27.51 9.43 -39.55
C SER A 548 -28.42 8.34 -38.98
N GLU A 549 -29.28 7.71 -39.80
CA GLU A 549 -30.21 6.66 -39.34
C GLU A 549 -29.48 5.54 -38.59
N GLY A 550 -29.52 5.60 -37.24
CA GLY A 550 -28.95 4.61 -36.34
C GLY A 550 -27.49 4.82 -35.92
N THR A 551 -26.83 5.91 -36.32
CA THR A 551 -25.40 6.12 -36.02
C THR A 551 -25.08 7.57 -35.69
N LEU A 552 -24.34 7.76 -34.59
CA LEU A 552 -23.66 9.01 -34.24
C LEU A 552 -22.20 8.91 -34.70
N THR A 553 -21.73 9.89 -35.46
CA THR A 553 -20.35 9.94 -35.95
C THR A 553 -19.64 11.14 -35.32
N VAL A 554 -18.49 10.88 -34.70
CA VAL A 554 -17.58 11.90 -34.18
C VAL A 554 -16.29 11.84 -34.98
N SER A 555 -15.83 12.95 -35.54
CA SER A 555 -14.59 13.00 -36.31
C SER A 555 -13.71 14.19 -35.96
N PHE A 556 -12.39 13.96 -35.99
CA PHE A 556 -11.40 14.99 -35.70
C PHE A 556 -10.08 14.74 -36.45
N GLY A 557 -9.32 15.81 -36.66
CA GLY A 557 -8.02 15.74 -37.33
C GLY A 557 -6.96 15.05 -36.46
N PRO A 558 -5.91 14.47 -37.06
CA PRO A 558 -4.80 13.89 -36.32
C PRO A 558 -4.04 14.98 -35.55
N THR A 559 -3.59 14.66 -34.34
CA THR A 559 -2.71 15.53 -33.55
C THR A 559 -1.25 15.15 -33.78
N ASP A 560 -0.34 16.10 -33.57
CA ASP A 560 1.10 15.81 -33.67
C ASP A 560 1.56 14.84 -32.56
N ALA A 561 0.76 14.68 -31.50
CA ALA A 561 0.99 13.77 -30.37
C ALA A 561 0.61 12.31 -30.66
N VAL A 562 -0.25 12.06 -31.64
CA VAL A 562 -0.82 10.73 -31.92
C VAL A 562 -0.12 10.09 -33.12
N ALA A 563 0.56 8.95 -32.92
CA ALA A 563 1.16 8.17 -34.00
C ALA A 563 0.15 7.22 -34.67
N SER A 564 -0.63 6.51 -33.86
CA SER A 564 -1.75 5.65 -34.26
C SER A 564 -2.81 5.63 -33.18
N VAL A 565 -4.07 5.41 -33.55
CA VAL A 565 -5.17 5.22 -32.59
C VAL A 565 -5.35 3.72 -32.30
N VAL A 566 -5.88 3.40 -31.12
CA VAL A 566 -6.23 2.04 -30.74
C VAL A 566 -7.73 1.88 -30.81
N GLU A 567 -8.20 1.32 -31.92
CA GLU A 567 -9.60 1.35 -32.35
C GLU A 567 -10.58 0.82 -31.28
N ASP A 568 -10.27 -0.29 -30.61
CA ASP A 568 -11.18 -0.97 -29.69
C ASP A 568 -11.35 -0.28 -28.32
N THR A 569 -10.60 0.80 -28.06
CA THR A 569 -10.63 1.51 -26.77
C THR A 569 -11.65 2.63 -26.72
N TYR A 570 -12.10 3.11 -27.89
CA TYR A 570 -12.92 4.31 -27.99
C TYR A 570 -14.32 4.10 -27.41
N ARG A 571 -14.71 5.02 -26.54
CA ARG A 571 -16.02 5.00 -25.88
C ARG A 571 -16.48 6.40 -25.52
N LEU A 572 -17.79 6.58 -25.56
CA LEU A 572 -18.44 7.77 -25.04
C LEU A 572 -18.72 7.57 -23.56
N VAL A 573 -18.30 8.51 -22.73
CA VAL A 573 -18.39 8.47 -21.27
C VAL A 573 -19.31 9.60 -20.79
N ALA A 574 -20.27 9.26 -19.95
CA ALA A 574 -21.01 10.23 -19.15
C ALA A 574 -20.56 10.12 -17.68
N PRO A 575 -20.09 11.21 -17.06
CA PRO A 575 -19.75 11.21 -15.64
C PRO A 575 -20.89 10.66 -14.78
N GLY A 576 -20.61 9.70 -13.90
CA GLY A 576 -21.59 9.09 -12.97
C GLY A 576 -22.63 8.14 -13.59
N HIS A 577 -22.58 7.88 -14.90
CA HIS A 577 -23.78 7.43 -15.63
C HIS A 577 -23.55 6.42 -16.76
N GLY A 578 -22.31 5.97 -16.97
CA GLY A 578 -21.97 4.80 -17.81
C GLY A 578 -21.21 5.14 -19.10
N THR A 579 -20.84 4.09 -19.84
CA THR A 579 -20.06 4.19 -21.08
C THR A 579 -20.77 3.52 -22.26
N VAL A 580 -20.51 4.02 -23.47
CA VAL A 580 -20.97 3.43 -24.73
C VAL A 580 -19.77 3.21 -25.64
N ALA A 581 -19.42 1.95 -25.88
CA ALA A 581 -18.33 1.58 -26.76
C ALA A 581 -18.60 2.00 -28.22
N ALA A 582 -17.55 2.38 -28.93
CA ALA A 582 -17.61 2.64 -30.35
C ALA A 582 -17.98 1.36 -31.12
N SER A 583 -18.86 1.50 -32.10
CA SER A 583 -19.22 0.43 -33.05
C SER A 583 -18.20 0.27 -34.17
N SER A 584 -17.49 1.35 -34.52
CA SER A 584 -16.35 1.33 -35.41
C SER A 584 -15.45 2.54 -35.15
N VAL A 585 -14.14 2.37 -35.38
CA VAL A 585 -13.16 3.45 -35.41
C VAL A 585 -12.35 3.29 -36.69
N SER A 586 -12.03 4.40 -37.35
CA SER A 586 -11.11 4.39 -38.48
C SER A 586 -10.18 5.59 -38.44
N ALA A 587 -8.90 5.36 -38.72
CA ALA A 587 -7.89 6.41 -38.82
C ALA A 587 -7.36 6.54 -40.25
N GLY A 588 -7.58 7.71 -40.85
CA GLY A 588 -7.09 8.08 -42.18
C GLY A 588 -6.51 9.49 -42.19
N ASP A 589 -7.03 10.36 -43.07
CA ASP A 589 -6.73 11.81 -42.99
C ASP A 589 -7.39 12.48 -41.77
N GLU A 590 -8.40 11.83 -41.19
CA GLU A 590 -9.10 12.15 -39.94
C GLU A 590 -9.36 10.85 -39.17
N VAL A 591 -9.54 10.95 -37.86
CA VAL A 591 -10.07 9.88 -37.01
C VAL A 591 -11.59 9.99 -37.04
N VAL A 592 -12.27 8.88 -37.30
CA VAL A 592 -13.74 8.79 -37.36
C VAL A 592 -14.19 7.69 -36.42
N VAL A 593 -15.06 8.05 -35.47
CA VAL A 593 -15.63 7.17 -34.46
C VAL A 593 -17.14 7.10 -34.67
N GLU A 594 -17.66 5.89 -34.85
CA GLU A 594 -19.08 5.64 -35.03
C GLU A 594 -19.67 4.95 -33.80
N LEU A 595 -20.73 5.51 -33.22
CA LEU A 595 -21.47 4.94 -32.10
C LEU A 595 -22.89 4.59 -32.52
N ALA A 596 -23.44 3.51 -31.95
CA ALA A 596 -24.83 3.13 -32.17
C ALA A 596 -25.76 4.16 -31.52
N ALA A 597 -26.59 4.82 -32.33
CA ALA A 597 -27.41 5.93 -31.86
C ALA A 597 -28.39 5.55 -30.76
N ASP A 598 -28.97 4.35 -30.85
CA ASP A 598 -29.88 3.80 -29.86
C ASP A 598 -29.18 3.52 -28.53
N ALA A 599 -27.96 2.98 -28.54
CA ALA A 599 -27.16 2.78 -27.34
C ALA A 599 -26.79 4.12 -26.66
N VAL A 600 -26.44 5.14 -27.45
CA VAL A 600 -26.18 6.51 -26.95
C VAL A 600 -27.44 7.10 -26.32
N VAL A 601 -28.60 7.03 -27.01
CA VAL A 601 -29.86 7.55 -26.47
C VAL A 601 -30.27 6.79 -25.21
N GLU A 602 -30.26 5.46 -25.24
CA GLU A 602 -30.66 4.63 -24.09
C GLU A 602 -29.76 4.84 -22.88
N GLY A 603 -28.44 4.87 -23.08
CA GLY A 603 -27.47 5.06 -22.00
C GLY A 603 -27.52 6.46 -21.37
N PHE A 604 -27.75 7.50 -22.18
CA PHE A 604 -27.59 8.89 -21.73
C PHE A 604 -28.90 9.68 -21.53
N ASP A 605 -30.05 9.23 -22.04
CA ASP A 605 -31.36 9.79 -21.67
C ASP A 605 -31.89 9.23 -20.34
N ALA A 606 -31.43 8.05 -19.93
CA ALA A 606 -31.75 7.48 -18.62
C ALA A 606 -31.10 8.25 -17.45
N THR A 607 -30.12 9.12 -17.76
CA THR A 607 -29.15 9.63 -16.79
C THR A 607 -29.07 11.15 -16.70
N GLU A 608 -29.85 11.88 -17.50
CA GLU A 608 -29.91 13.36 -17.50
C GLU A 608 -28.53 14.05 -17.62
N ALA A 609 -27.50 13.38 -18.15
CA ALA A 609 -26.14 13.91 -18.22
C ALA A 609 -26.06 15.18 -19.11
N ASP A 610 -25.41 16.22 -18.60
CA ASP A 610 -25.19 17.50 -19.30
C ASP A 610 -23.83 17.56 -20.02
N ALA A 611 -22.91 16.66 -19.68
CA ALA A 611 -21.56 16.57 -20.25
C ALA A 611 -21.26 15.16 -20.72
N LEU A 612 -20.71 15.05 -21.93
CA LEU A 612 -20.24 13.81 -22.50
C LEU A 612 -18.78 13.96 -22.92
N SER A 613 -17.98 12.91 -22.74
CA SER A 613 -16.59 12.85 -23.18
C SER A 613 -16.40 11.64 -24.05
N LEU A 614 -15.97 11.82 -25.30
CA LEU A 614 -15.42 10.71 -26.07
C LEU A 614 -13.96 10.54 -25.67
N VAL A 615 -13.61 9.35 -25.18
CA VAL A 615 -12.24 8.97 -24.83
C VAL A 615 -11.76 7.83 -25.72
N GLY A 616 -10.46 7.75 -25.97
CA GLY A 616 -9.88 6.67 -26.76
C GLY A 616 -8.36 6.64 -26.71
N GLY A 617 -7.83 5.43 -26.69
CA GLY A 617 -6.41 5.12 -26.66
C GLY A 617 -5.67 5.45 -27.95
N PHE A 618 -4.38 5.77 -27.81
CA PHE A 618 -3.45 6.01 -28.91
C PHE A 618 -2.01 5.62 -28.56
N ASP A 619 -1.25 5.27 -29.59
CA ASP A 619 0.21 5.16 -29.53
C ASP A 619 0.81 6.56 -29.65
N PRO A 620 1.64 7.00 -28.68
CA PRO A 620 2.19 8.34 -28.69
C PRO A 620 3.29 8.54 -29.74
N ASN A 621 3.37 9.74 -30.29
CA ASN A 621 4.46 10.16 -31.16
C ASN A 621 5.69 10.54 -30.34
N SER A 622 6.77 9.76 -30.48
CA SER A 622 8.02 9.96 -29.74
C SER A 622 8.68 11.32 -29.97
N GLU A 623 8.52 11.94 -31.14
CA GLU A 623 9.05 13.29 -31.41
C GLU A 623 8.26 14.38 -30.65
N HIS A 624 6.99 14.13 -30.32
CA HIS A 624 6.13 15.07 -29.61
C HIS A 624 6.40 15.07 -28.11
N TYR A 625 6.41 13.87 -27.51
CA TYR A 625 6.55 13.70 -26.07
C TYR A 625 8.01 13.71 -25.59
N GLY A 626 8.97 13.36 -26.47
CA GLY A 626 10.38 13.77 -26.35
C GLY A 626 11.07 13.54 -25.00
N TYR A 627 11.18 12.29 -24.54
CA TYR A 627 12.00 11.96 -23.37
C TYR A 627 13.44 11.74 -23.84
N GLU A 628 14.34 12.67 -23.53
CA GLU A 628 15.78 12.50 -23.75
C GLU A 628 16.48 12.44 -22.38
N THR A 629 17.33 11.43 -22.16
CA THR A 629 18.22 11.39 -20.98
C THR A 629 19.15 12.61 -20.97
N GLU A 630 19.84 12.86 -19.85
CA GLU A 630 20.90 13.90 -19.80
C GLU A 630 22.01 13.70 -20.86
N ASP A 631 22.15 12.47 -21.38
CA ASP A 631 23.08 12.09 -22.44
C ASP A 631 22.50 12.18 -23.87
N GLY A 632 21.24 12.60 -24.01
CA GLY A 632 20.55 12.79 -25.30
C GLY A 632 20.05 11.50 -25.94
N GLU A 633 19.84 10.45 -25.15
CA GLU A 633 19.23 9.20 -25.59
C GLU A 633 17.73 9.28 -25.44
N VAL A 634 16.98 8.96 -26.49
CA VAL A 634 15.51 8.95 -26.45
C VAL A 634 15.08 7.76 -25.59
N ILE A 635 14.45 8.02 -24.45
CA ILE A 635 13.87 7.00 -23.57
C ILE A 635 12.51 6.60 -24.14
N GLU A 636 12.12 5.34 -23.93
CA GLU A 636 10.73 4.95 -24.14
C GLU A 636 9.83 5.80 -23.23
N LEU A 637 8.67 6.16 -23.76
CA LEU A 637 7.72 7.01 -23.06
C LEU A 637 7.27 6.33 -21.78
N PRO A 638 6.96 7.07 -20.70
CA PRO A 638 6.35 6.54 -19.49
C PRO A 638 4.93 6.03 -19.79
N VAL A 639 4.82 4.93 -20.52
CA VAL A 639 3.64 4.09 -20.60
C VAL A 639 3.80 3.04 -19.53
N ASN A 640 2.94 3.12 -18.52
CA ASN A 640 2.74 1.98 -17.66
C ASN A 640 2.05 0.89 -18.49
N ALA A 641 2.56 -0.35 -18.42
CA ALA A 641 2.00 -1.49 -19.14
C ALA A 641 0.49 -1.68 -18.88
N SER A 642 -0.01 -1.31 -17.70
CA SER A 642 -1.41 -1.54 -17.31
C SER A 642 -2.41 -0.54 -17.90
N TYR A 643 -1.97 0.65 -18.34
CA TYR A 643 -2.87 1.56 -19.06
C TYR A 643 -3.03 1.19 -20.54
N ASP A 644 -2.21 0.26 -21.03
CA ASP A 644 -2.01 -0.16 -22.43
C ASP A 644 -1.67 0.99 -23.41
N TYR A 645 -2.25 2.21 -23.28
CA TYR A 645 -2.22 3.31 -24.25
C TYR A 645 -2.26 4.70 -23.60
N TYR A 646 -1.87 5.73 -24.35
CA TYR A 646 -2.19 7.12 -24.00
C TYR A 646 -3.65 7.41 -24.34
N GLU A 647 -4.34 8.26 -23.59
CA GLU A 647 -5.75 8.56 -23.77
C GLU A 647 -6.00 9.96 -24.32
N LEU A 648 -6.71 10.00 -25.44
CA LEU A 648 -7.27 11.19 -26.04
C LEU A 648 -8.68 11.42 -25.47
N ARG A 649 -9.03 12.69 -25.26
CA ARG A 649 -10.34 13.08 -24.76
C ARG A 649 -10.91 14.25 -25.55
N THR A 650 -12.21 14.19 -25.87
CA THR A 650 -12.95 15.32 -26.44
C THR A 650 -14.32 15.49 -25.81
N SER A 651 -14.72 16.74 -25.54
CA SER A 651 -16.04 17.05 -24.98
C SER A 651 -17.09 17.11 -26.08
N LEU A 652 -18.22 16.46 -25.83
CA LEU A 652 -19.43 16.55 -26.64
C LEU A 652 -20.56 17.18 -25.80
N SER A 653 -21.33 18.04 -26.44
CA SER A 653 -22.56 18.61 -25.87
C SER A 653 -23.66 17.56 -25.90
N ALA A 654 -24.22 17.24 -24.73
CA ALA A 654 -25.31 16.25 -24.63
C ALA A 654 -26.54 16.68 -25.44
N ASP A 655 -26.87 17.99 -25.45
CA ASP A 655 -27.96 18.54 -26.25
C ASP A 655 -27.71 18.38 -27.76
N ASP A 656 -26.48 18.61 -28.23
CA ASP A 656 -26.13 18.46 -29.63
C ASP A 656 -26.18 17.00 -30.06
N VAL A 657 -25.71 16.08 -29.20
CA VAL A 657 -25.84 14.64 -29.42
C VAL A 657 -27.31 14.25 -29.50
N ARG A 658 -28.14 14.61 -28.51
CA ARG A 658 -29.58 14.29 -28.50
C ARG A 658 -30.31 14.85 -29.73
N ALA A 659 -30.04 16.09 -30.12
CA ALA A 659 -30.62 16.70 -31.31
C ALA A 659 -30.24 15.95 -32.61
N THR A 660 -29.08 15.32 -32.60
CA THR A 660 -28.49 14.61 -33.73
C THR A 660 -29.03 13.18 -33.87
N VAL A 661 -29.27 12.46 -32.76
CA VAL A 661 -29.81 11.09 -32.76
C VAL A 661 -31.33 10.99 -32.58
N GLY A 662 -31.99 11.97 -31.96
CA GLY A 662 -33.44 11.99 -31.73
C GLY A 662 -34.29 12.57 -32.86
N GLY A 663 -33.68 13.04 -33.96
CA GLY A 663 -34.34 13.76 -35.04
C GLY A 663 -35.05 12.90 -36.10
N ASP A 664 -35.94 11.98 -35.70
CA ASP A 664 -36.96 11.42 -36.61
C ASP A 664 -38.26 11.06 -35.88
N ASP A 665 -38.94 12.05 -35.28
CA ASP A 665 -40.38 11.98 -35.07
C ASP A 665 -41.10 12.81 -36.14
N GLY A 666 -41.26 12.19 -37.31
CA GLY A 666 -42.09 12.70 -38.40
C GLY A 666 -43.51 13.07 -37.95
N SER A 667 -43.69 14.30 -37.51
CA SER A 667 -44.98 14.99 -37.47
C SER A 667 -45.28 15.47 -38.88
N ASP A 668 -45.94 14.61 -39.66
CA ASP A 668 -46.66 15.00 -40.88
C ASP A 668 -47.70 16.07 -40.53
N GLY A 669 -47.28 17.33 -40.59
CA GLY A 669 -48.15 18.50 -40.62
C GLY A 669 -48.92 18.54 -41.93
N ASP A 670 -50.11 17.94 -41.90
CA ASP A 670 -51.13 17.88 -42.96
C ASP A 670 -51.39 19.28 -43.56
N ASP A 671 -51.02 19.44 -44.83
CA ASP A 671 -51.35 20.60 -45.65
C ASP A 671 -52.41 20.20 -46.69
N SER A 672 -53.70 20.43 -46.38
CA SER A 672 -54.75 20.59 -47.40
C SER A 672 -56.03 21.30 -46.91
N THR A 673 -56.08 22.61 -47.21
CA THR A 673 -57.19 23.40 -47.82
C THR A 673 -58.67 23.28 -47.40
N ASP A 674 -59.20 24.49 -47.13
CA ASP A 674 -60.50 25.09 -47.53
C ASP A 674 -61.74 24.98 -46.62
N GLY A 675 -62.24 26.16 -46.21
CA GLY A 675 -63.64 26.37 -45.79
C GLY A 675 -63.94 27.69 -45.07
N ASP A 676 -64.25 28.74 -45.83
CA ASP A 676 -64.88 30.01 -45.41
C ASP A 676 -66.09 29.83 -44.46
N ASP A 677 -66.31 30.75 -43.49
CA ASP A 677 -67.20 31.92 -43.64
C ASP A 677 -67.58 32.61 -42.29
N SER A 678 -67.33 33.92 -42.23
CA SER A 678 -68.00 35.05 -41.53
C SER A 678 -68.79 34.92 -40.20
N SER A 679 -68.46 35.77 -39.20
CA SER A 679 -69.17 37.05 -38.88
C SER A 679 -69.05 37.52 -37.40
N ASP A 680 -68.68 38.80 -37.26
CA ASP A 680 -69.11 39.86 -36.31
C ASP A 680 -69.18 39.66 -34.79
N GLY A 681 -68.58 40.60 -34.05
CA GLY A 681 -68.97 40.92 -32.67
C GLY A 681 -68.01 41.82 -31.89
N ASP A 682 -68.44 43.05 -31.62
CA ASP A 682 -67.79 44.24 -31.07
C ASP A 682 -67.56 44.26 -29.53
N ASP A 683 -66.94 45.35 -29.06
CA ASP A 683 -66.78 45.90 -27.69
C ASP A 683 -65.73 45.23 -26.77
N GLY A 684 -64.76 45.91 -26.14
CA GLY A 684 -64.57 47.32 -25.79
C GLY A 684 -64.23 47.43 -24.28
N GLY A 685 -63.18 48.16 -23.89
CA GLY A 685 -62.98 48.54 -22.48
C GLY A 685 -61.55 48.82 -22.01
N ASP A 686 -61.27 50.10 -21.80
CA ASP A 686 -60.06 50.76 -21.27
C ASP A 686 -59.69 50.46 -19.80
N GLY A 687 -58.45 50.85 -19.41
CA GLY A 687 -58.05 51.21 -18.04
C GLY A 687 -56.63 50.73 -17.70
N ASP A 688 -55.55 51.46 -17.99
CA ASP A 688 -55.00 52.63 -17.29
C ASP A 688 -54.20 52.30 -16.00
N ASP A 689 -52.93 52.77 -16.02
CA ASP A 689 -51.97 53.14 -14.95
C ASP A 689 -51.60 52.19 -13.77
N GLY A 690 -50.41 52.26 -13.16
CA GLY A 690 -49.33 53.24 -13.30
C GLY A 690 -47.99 52.77 -12.70
N SER A 691 -46.95 53.47 -13.14
CA SER A 691 -45.53 53.36 -12.79
C SER A 691 -45.16 54.24 -11.58
N TYR A 692 -44.18 53.79 -10.77
CA TYR A 692 -43.14 54.56 -10.05
C TYR A 692 -42.02 53.52 -9.76
N GLY A 693 -40.73 53.61 -10.15
CA GLY A 693 -39.79 54.74 -10.22
C GLY A 693 -39.22 54.99 -8.82
N SER A 694 -37.93 55.12 -8.50
CA SER A 694 -36.61 55.08 -9.16
C SER A 694 -35.59 55.47 -8.05
N ASP A 695 -34.29 55.31 -8.33
CA ASP A 695 -33.14 56.03 -7.73
C ASP A 695 -32.62 55.49 -6.37
N GLY A 696 -31.35 55.14 -6.14
CA GLY A 696 -30.07 55.54 -6.77
C GLY A 696 -29.26 56.42 -5.81
N SER A 697 -28.02 56.05 -5.45
CA SER A 697 -26.84 56.94 -5.39
C SER A 697 -25.61 56.33 -4.69
N ASP A 698 -24.47 56.59 -5.34
CA ASP A 698 -23.08 56.25 -5.07
C ASP A 698 -22.34 57.14 -4.04
N GLY A 699 -21.09 56.76 -3.74
CA GLY A 699 -19.99 57.59 -3.21
C GLY A 699 -19.09 56.78 -2.26
N ASP A 700 -17.96 56.19 -2.65
CA ASP A 700 -16.67 56.72 -3.15
C ASP A 700 -15.74 57.36 -2.08
N ASP A 701 -14.44 57.13 -2.31
CA ASP A 701 -13.22 57.72 -1.77
C ASP A 701 -12.50 57.06 -0.57
N GLY A 702 -11.33 56.47 -0.89
CA GLY A 702 -10.36 55.88 0.04
C GLY A 702 -9.26 56.82 0.53
N SER A 703 -8.23 56.23 1.17
CA SER A 703 -6.89 56.82 1.23
C SER A 703 -5.84 55.82 1.74
N ASP A 704 -4.76 55.81 0.99
CA ASP A 704 -3.43 55.23 1.10
C ASP A 704 -2.58 55.76 2.28
N SER A 705 -1.73 54.92 2.88
CA SER A 705 -0.40 55.30 3.41
C SER A 705 0.39 54.09 3.94
N GLY A 706 1.56 53.82 3.35
CA GLY A 706 2.58 52.90 3.87
C GLY A 706 3.54 53.51 4.90
N GLY A 707 4.38 52.67 5.51
CA GLY A 707 5.50 53.08 6.36
C GLY A 707 6.13 51.99 7.24
N ASP A 708 7.06 51.23 6.63
CA ASP A 708 8.29 50.56 7.11
C ASP A 708 8.70 50.55 8.61
N GLY A 709 9.13 49.36 9.08
CA GLY A 709 10.35 49.17 9.89
C GLY A 709 10.22 48.58 11.30
N GLY A 710 10.70 47.33 11.52
CA GLY A 710 11.10 46.85 12.85
C GLY A 710 11.12 45.33 13.05
N GLU A 711 12.32 44.75 13.00
CA GLU A 711 12.72 43.37 13.31
C GLU A 711 12.18 42.82 14.65
N THR A 712 11.70 41.57 14.67
CA THR A 712 12.10 40.53 15.64
C THR A 712 11.79 39.14 15.06
N ALA A 713 12.82 38.30 15.04
CA ALA A 713 12.79 36.90 14.68
C ALA A 713 11.91 36.08 15.64
N ASP A 714 11.16 35.13 15.09
CA ASP A 714 10.88 33.85 15.73
C ASP A 714 10.87 32.80 14.60
N ASP A 715 11.89 31.94 14.63
CA ASP A 715 12.10 30.82 13.72
C ASP A 715 11.20 29.67 14.15
N THR A 716 10.15 29.38 13.37
CA THR A 716 9.50 28.07 13.36
C THR A 716 9.95 27.38 12.07
N PRO A 717 10.83 26.36 12.11
CA PRO A 717 11.25 25.66 10.91
C PRO A 717 10.06 24.86 10.36
N GLY A 718 9.69 25.16 9.11
CA GLY A 718 8.74 24.38 8.33
C GLY A 718 9.28 22.98 8.08
N PHE A 719 8.38 22.01 8.16
CA PHE A 719 8.60 20.63 7.77
C PHE A 719 8.82 20.56 6.25
N GLY A 720 9.96 20.00 5.88
CA GLY A 720 10.33 19.65 4.50
C GLY A 720 10.11 18.15 4.22
N PRO A 721 10.38 17.71 2.99
CA PRO A 721 9.81 16.51 2.39
C PRO A 721 10.51 15.24 2.87
N LEU A 722 9.87 14.47 3.74
CA LEU A 722 10.36 13.14 4.16
C LEU A 722 9.24 12.10 4.38
N ALA A 723 7.98 12.44 4.12
CA ALA A 723 6.84 11.51 4.23
C ALA A 723 6.59 10.68 2.96
N GLY A 724 7.44 10.79 1.93
CA GLY A 724 7.28 10.10 0.64
C GLY A 724 7.97 8.74 0.51
N ALA A 725 8.75 8.30 1.50
CA ALA A 725 9.61 7.13 1.33
C ALA A 725 8.90 5.79 1.61
N ALA A 726 8.05 5.69 2.64
CA ALA A 726 7.52 4.40 3.09
C ALA A 726 6.47 3.78 2.14
N GLY A 727 5.63 4.60 1.49
CA GLY A 727 4.65 4.12 0.51
C GLY A 727 5.25 3.75 -0.85
N VAL A 728 6.39 4.36 -1.20
CA VAL A 728 7.08 4.12 -2.47
C VAL A 728 7.96 2.87 -2.39
N SER A 729 8.58 2.58 -1.24
CA SER A 729 9.35 1.35 -1.04
C SER A 729 8.49 0.09 -1.08
N GLY A 730 7.28 0.11 -0.51
CA GLY A 730 6.36 -1.04 -0.57
C GLY A 730 5.81 -1.31 -1.98
N ALA A 731 5.48 -0.27 -2.75
CA ALA A 731 5.02 -0.41 -4.13
C ALA A 731 6.16 -0.77 -5.10
N ALA A 732 7.36 -0.20 -4.92
CA ALA A 732 8.56 -0.54 -5.71
C ALA A 732 8.97 -2.00 -5.51
N TYR A 733 9.00 -2.44 -4.25
CA TYR A 733 9.41 -3.78 -3.87
C TYR A 733 8.43 -4.85 -4.38
N LEU A 734 7.12 -4.62 -4.25
CA LEU A 734 6.11 -5.56 -4.76
C LEU A 734 6.05 -5.61 -6.29
N TYR A 735 6.29 -4.49 -6.97
CA TYR A 735 6.40 -4.47 -8.43
C TYR A 735 7.67 -5.20 -8.91
N GLU A 736 8.80 -5.03 -8.23
CA GLU A 736 10.06 -5.72 -8.57
C GLU A 736 10.01 -7.23 -8.26
N LYS A 737 9.28 -7.66 -7.21
CA LYS A 737 9.08 -9.08 -6.84
C LYS A 737 8.17 -9.84 -7.82
N TYR A 738 7.18 -9.19 -8.44
CA TYR A 738 6.16 -9.86 -9.26
C TYR A 738 6.07 -9.39 -10.72
N GLY A 739 6.78 -8.33 -11.09
CA GLY A 739 6.68 -7.65 -12.39
C GLY A 739 7.96 -7.73 -13.23
N ALA A 740 8.41 -8.93 -13.60
CA ALA A 740 9.36 -9.10 -14.71
C ALA A 740 9.37 -10.53 -15.27
N SER A 741 8.39 -10.86 -16.11
CA SER A 741 8.63 -11.81 -17.20
C SER A 741 8.61 -11.03 -18.51
N ASP A 742 9.78 -10.56 -18.96
CA ASP A 742 9.91 -10.30 -20.40
C ASP A 742 11.28 -10.72 -20.93
N GLY A 743 11.21 -11.67 -21.86
CA GLY A 743 12.38 -12.25 -22.49
C GLY A 743 12.96 -11.32 -23.53
N SER A 744 14.27 -11.09 -23.49
CA SER A 744 14.99 -10.80 -24.73
C SER A 744 16.44 -11.25 -24.70
N ASP A 745 16.81 -11.84 -25.84
CA ASP A 745 18.03 -12.55 -26.18
C ASP A 745 19.35 -11.82 -25.89
N GLU A 746 20.33 -12.66 -25.52
CA GLU A 746 21.79 -12.54 -25.68
C GLU A 746 22.28 -11.35 -26.55
N ARG A 747 23.03 -10.43 -25.95
CA ARG A 747 24.12 -9.73 -26.66
C ARG A 747 25.41 -9.70 -25.86
N THR A 748 26.34 -10.48 -26.40
CA THR A 748 27.77 -10.61 -26.11
C THR A 748 28.49 -9.28 -25.87
N ALA A 749 29.27 -9.25 -24.80
CA ALA A 749 30.31 -8.27 -24.49
C ALA A 749 31.46 -8.28 -25.52
N ASP A 750 31.93 -7.10 -25.91
CA ASP A 750 33.30 -6.87 -26.37
C ASP A 750 33.75 -5.44 -25.96
N GLU A 751 34.93 -5.41 -25.33
CA GLU A 751 35.78 -4.28 -24.84
C GLU A 751 35.54 -3.64 -23.46
#